data_AF-A0AA36H872-F1
#
_entry.id   AF-A0AA36H872-F1
#
_cell.length_a   1.000
_cell.length_b   1.000
_cell.length_c   1.000
_cell.angle_alpha   90.00
_cell.angle_beta   90.00
_cell.angle_gamma   90.00
#
_symmetry.space_group_name_H-M   'P 1'
#
loop_
_entity.id
_entity.type
_entity.pdbx_description
1 polymer ?
#
loop_
_entity_poly.entity_id
_entity_poly.type
_entity_poly.pdbx_seq_one_letter_code
_entity_poly.pdbx_strand_id
1 'polypeptide(L)'
;MRIRLNSNALVQFPRVIAGTSTSTKLPEGTRLPEGVDCWWGDAEFAKRMRLLPHSIAAALYRDPATIAAVECRKSSVSSRHREMPTFRPKKVLILSKTTRFEFEKRLHNIGDDRELENLLKRRGSDYHLLYSKHQSHYDYLKTIRSELEAAGVEARVVQRVDYTDDAVSWADAVVTAGGDGTFLLAASRIRRKDIPVIGINTDPQGSEGYMCLMRKLSQDHFKKALQRLFSGDFSWLFRQRIRITLSGEPQQGIGNSVELNDGQLNQAPSTTRWMDAHNIPSPPAPFPSPSPQEDSHDNSLDEELNEDKKSKSGSRESVKKVTVQLPVLALNEVFIGESLSSRVSYYEIKIDKSAMVRQKSSGIAICTGTGSTSWYFNINKLTDQCVSELLRIAAERCKVNLPFNNEQVVSDICTKFNQQLIFSPDSQRMAFSVRDPIFNATFPPVSPRGFAEKIFVKSRGYDAHLVVDGGVSYQFNDGAEASLEVHEEDALRTVIFSVVSYALEGKDLSEVVVGYLGIPYAKAPIKDLRFKESEIASFDETGTYTEWPKGCSGYLDEGGNEDCLYLSLLVHRKKSSEKRSTLLIITNEELSEKKLIGLVSSPLNIGVAAIRSGLLGSFANSSYGISDVINAVKFLKNNADLFNVGEITVWAESFEAETLASALSQAGIEQFFQIPYEDFYLGVDRAILINGNAKTRTIGRDRFSSRLTYRIVADLECDLPSSAQSLDCLRSKSLSELQKTVKKVSSSFYPFGNPFRSPPLEQPYIPTILGVYKQLPRDYPTDANFDENYSYVDFKKALAGLLPDSIYRNAPLLRRMILHHYIYTQGDKKNTYLLFEQIRKAIYDRDFIAPTQKLVNELRRNENPVYLLEYGIDNPPKSCLQDGGWEDIKPFCDKIFQYFTRFAIKGQPTKNSCEPTNPTWPAMGTSKRDYHVILKADGTVEWDSNFHLASVELWNNLLPALDQLELSGRRDTAFAEEVQLSPTELEDDVQEWHRRSAEVGGFDYTEEQALNDLPYHGDL
;
A
#
# COMPACT_ATOMS: atom_id res chain seq x y z
N MET A 1 -17.61 42.90 25.42
CA MET A 1 -16.17 43.16 25.53
C MET A 1 -15.65 43.70 24.19
N ARG A 2 -15.11 44.93 24.13
CA ARG A 2 -14.44 45.47 22.93
C ARG A 2 -12.94 45.45 23.19
N ILE A 3 -12.20 44.66 22.41
CA ILE A 3 -10.75 44.69 22.40
C ILE A 3 -10.31 45.06 20.97
N ARG A 4 -9.64 46.21 20.87
CA ARG A 4 -8.95 46.69 19.66
C ARG A 4 -7.59 46.01 19.59
N LEU A 5 -7.30 45.34 18.49
CA LEU A 5 -5.93 45.00 18.09
C LEU A 5 -5.48 45.98 17.01
N ASN A 6 -4.31 46.58 17.23
CA ASN A 6 -3.74 47.60 16.36
C ASN A 6 -3.47 47.08 14.95
N SER A 7 -3.91 47.87 13.99
CA SER A 7 -3.68 47.78 12.55
C SER A 7 -2.24 48.11 12.17
N ASN A 8 -1.73 47.47 11.11
CA ASN A 8 -1.23 48.16 9.89
C ASN A 8 -0.70 47.19 8.82
N ALA A 9 -1.51 46.90 7.79
CA ALA A 9 -1.11 46.92 6.37
C ALA A 9 -2.34 46.65 5.48
N LEU A 10 -2.59 47.54 4.52
CA LEU A 10 -3.72 47.58 3.60
C LEU A 10 -3.15 47.67 2.19
N VAL A 11 -3.48 46.77 1.27
CA VAL A 11 -3.29 46.98 -0.19
C VAL A 11 -4.47 46.35 -0.98
N GLN A 12 -4.99 47.14 -1.92
CA GLN A 12 -6.17 46.98 -2.77
C GLN A 12 -6.06 45.91 -3.87
N PHE A 13 -7.23 45.43 -4.33
CA PHE A 13 -7.40 44.70 -5.59
C PHE A 13 -7.93 45.63 -6.71
N PRO A 14 -7.49 45.47 -7.97
CA PRO A 14 -8.07 46.21 -9.09
C PRO A 14 -9.40 45.61 -9.58
N ARG A 15 -10.37 46.48 -9.86
CA ARG A 15 -11.55 46.21 -10.69
C ARG A 15 -11.13 46.10 -12.16
N VAL A 16 -11.61 45.07 -12.87
CA VAL A 16 -11.78 45.11 -14.33
C VAL A 16 -13.16 44.55 -14.70
N ILE A 17 -13.73 45.22 -15.70
CA ILE A 17 -15.11 45.35 -16.17
C ILE A 17 -15.61 44.10 -16.93
N ALA A 18 -16.91 43.85 -16.83
CA ALA A 18 -17.66 42.87 -17.61
C ALA A 18 -17.83 43.30 -19.08
N GLY A 19 -17.63 42.37 -20.01
CA GLY A 19 -17.87 42.55 -21.45
C GLY A 19 -18.61 41.35 -22.05
N THR A 20 -19.67 41.66 -22.78
CA THR A 20 -20.76 40.82 -23.29
C THR A 20 -20.51 40.16 -24.66
N SER A 21 -21.17 39.01 -24.88
CA SER A 21 -21.78 38.47 -26.13
C SER A 21 -20.96 38.31 -27.43
N THR A 22 -21.04 37.13 -28.09
CA THR A 22 -21.95 36.91 -29.25
C THR A 22 -21.93 35.46 -29.78
N SER A 23 -23.10 35.07 -30.29
CA SER A 23 -23.55 33.85 -30.96
C SER A 23 -23.12 33.74 -32.43
N THR A 24 -23.01 32.52 -32.99
CA THR A 24 -23.44 32.20 -34.38
C THR A 24 -23.73 30.70 -34.59
N LYS A 25 -24.74 30.39 -35.43
CA LYS A 25 -25.34 29.08 -35.77
C LYS A 25 -24.93 28.57 -37.19
N LEU A 26 -24.73 27.23 -37.31
CA LEU A 26 -25.17 26.22 -38.34
C LEU A 26 -24.88 26.39 -39.86
N PRO A 27 -24.70 25.31 -40.70
CA PRO A 27 -25.82 24.42 -41.17
C PRO A 27 -25.52 22.92 -41.49
N GLU A 28 -26.62 22.17 -41.74
CA GLU A 28 -26.76 20.72 -42.04
C GLU A 28 -26.50 20.31 -43.51
N GLY A 29 -26.10 19.04 -43.73
CA GLY A 29 -26.58 18.23 -44.87
C GLY A 29 -25.53 17.57 -45.79
N THR A 30 -25.08 16.35 -45.50
CA THR A 30 -24.67 15.33 -46.50
C THR A 30 -24.65 13.92 -45.88
N ARG A 31 -25.06 12.89 -46.63
CA ARG A 31 -25.21 11.49 -46.17
C ARG A 31 -24.35 10.52 -47.01
N LEU A 32 -23.80 9.50 -46.30
CA LEU A 32 -23.27 8.16 -46.71
C LEU A 32 -21.75 8.02 -46.99
N PRO A 33 -21.09 6.84 -46.72
CA PRO A 33 -21.63 5.50 -46.38
C PRO A 33 -21.06 4.83 -45.09
N GLU A 34 -21.60 3.64 -44.75
CA GLU A 34 -21.20 2.80 -43.60
C GLU A 34 -19.78 2.22 -43.71
N GLY A 35 -19.01 2.31 -42.62
CA GLY A 35 -17.70 1.70 -42.45
C GLY A 35 -16.93 2.38 -41.32
N VAL A 36 -16.30 1.59 -40.45
CA VAL A 36 -15.58 1.99 -39.23
C VAL A 36 -14.71 3.24 -39.43
N ASP A 37 -15.08 4.34 -38.78
CA ASP A 37 -14.26 5.56 -38.69
C ASP A 37 -13.97 5.92 -37.22
N CYS A 38 -12.71 5.76 -36.83
CA CYS A 38 -12.15 6.38 -35.63
C CYS A 38 -11.97 7.89 -35.86
N TRP A 39 -12.87 8.72 -35.34
CA TRP A 39 -12.70 10.18 -35.37
C TRP A 39 -11.85 10.66 -34.18
N TRP A 40 -10.61 11.07 -34.46
CA TRP A 40 -9.87 12.04 -33.65
C TRP A 40 -9.93 13.38 -34.38
N GLY A 41 -10.44 14.43 -33.71
CA GLY A 41 -10.21 15.81 -34.15
C GLY A 41 -11.43 16.72 -34.08
N ASP A 42 -11.73 17.27 -32.90
CA ASP A 42 -12.48 18.52 -32.79
C ASP A 42 -11.49 19.69 -32.64
N ALA A 43 -11.54 20.65 -33.56
CA ALA A 43 -10.66 21.82 -33.57
C ALA A 43 -10.96 22.79 -32.42
N GLU A 44 -12.15 22.75 -31.82
CA GLU A 44 -12.46 23.52 -30.60
C GLU A 44 -11.81 22.90 -29.35
N PHE A 45 -11.67 21.57 -29.30
CA PHE A 45 -10.99 20.84 -28.22
C PHE A 45 -9.48 21.12 -28.22
N ALA A 46 -8.85 21.15 -29.39
CA ALA A 46 -7.44 21.53 -29.54
C ALA A 46 -7.16 22.99 -29.14
N LYS A 47 -8.14 23.89 -29.30
CA LYS A 47 -8.04 25.30 -28.90
C LYS A 47 -8.18 25.49 -27.39
N ARG A 48 -9.03 24.69 -26.72
CA ARG A 48 -9.17 24.69 -25.24
C ARG A 48 -7.97 24.03 -24.54
N MET A 49 -7.33 23.04 -25.16
CA MET A 49 -6.12 22.36 -24.64
C MET A 49 -4.85 23.23 -24.62
N ARG A 50 -4.76 24.29 -25.43
CA ARG A 50 -3.59 25.21 -25.45
C ARG A 50 -3.57 26.23 -24.29
N LEU A 51 -4.62 26.29 -23.48
CA LEU A 51 -4.75 27.24 -22.36
C LEU A 51 -4.53 26.59 -20.98
N LEU A 52 -4.21 25.30 -20.92
CA LEU A 52 -3.83 24.61 -19.69
C LEU A 52 -2.30 24.64 -19.48
N PRO A 53 -1.81 24.80 -18.24
CA PRO A 53 -0.39 24.59 -17.93
C PRO A 53 0.06 23.19 -18.39
N HIS A 54 1.26 23.07 -18.98
CA HIS A 54 1.78 21.81 -19.53
C HIS A 54 1.76 20.64 -18.52
N SER A 55 1.77 20.93 -17.21
CA SER A 55 1.66 19.94 -16.13
C SER A 55 0.30 19.24 -16.04
N ILE A 56 -0.79 19.87 -16.48
CA ILE A 56 -2.16 19.31 -16.42
C ILE A 56 -2.52 18.57 -17.72
N ALA A 57 -2.02 19.05 -18.87
CA ALA A 57 -2.14 18.31 -20.13
C ALA A 57 -1.37 16.98 -20.11
N ALA A 58 -0.23 16.92 -19.40
CA ALA A 58 0.53 15.69 -19.19
C ALA A 58 -0.13 14.73 -18.17
N ALA A 59 -0.90 15.24 -17.20
CA ALA A 59 -1.61 14.41 -16.23
C ALA A 59 -2.86 13.71 -16.81
N LEU A 60 -3.40 14.23 -17.92
CA LEU A 60 -4.54 13.65 -18.65
C LEU A 60 -4.11 12.68 -19.76
N TYR A 61 -2.84 12.65 -20.14
CA TYR A 61 -2.22 11.53 -20.86
C TYR A 61 -1.79 10.44 -19.86
N ARG A 62 -2.77 9.85 -19.16
CA ARG A 62 -2.61 8.46 -18.74
C ARG A 62 -2.80 7.67 -20.03
N ASP A 63 -1.72 7.28 -20.69
CA ASP A 63 -1.84 6.26 -21.71
C ASP A 63 -1.85 4.89 -21.01
N PRO A 64 -3.00 4.20 -20.95
CA PRO A 64 -3.13 2.81 -20.57
C PRO A 64 -2.39 1.83 -21.50
N ALA A 65 -1.54 2.28 -22.42
CA ALA A 65 -0.84 1.49 -23.44
C ALA A 65 -0.11 0.22 -22.96
N THR A 66 0.31 0.08 -21.70
CA THR A 66 0.95 -1.19 -21.27
C THR A 66 -0.07 -2.27 -20.85
N ILE A 67 -1.31 -1.89 -20.54
CA ILE A 67 -2.40 -2.82 -20.20
C ILE A 67 -3.43 -2.91 -21.34
N ALA A 68 -3.71 -1.78 -22.00
CA ALA A 68 -4.56 -1.69 -23.17
C ALA A 68 -3.91 -2.21 -24.47
N ALA A 69 -2.58 -2.28 -24.62
CA ALA A 69 -1.99 -2.94 -25.80
C ALA A 69 -2.29 -4.46 -25.83
N VAL A 70 -2.55 -5.06 -24.67
CA VAL A 70 -3.00 -6.46 -24.55
C VAL A 70 -4.52 -6.58 -24.78
N GLU A 71 -5.30 -5.53 -24.52
CA GLU A 71 -6.75 -5.52 -24.74
C GLU A 71 -7.18 -5.02 -26.13
N CYS A 72 -6.39 -4.17 -26.79
CA CYS A 72 -6.72 -3.64 -28.12
C CYS A 72 -6.39 -4.62 -29.26
N ARG A 73 -5.51 -5.61 -29.03
CA ARG A 73 -5.35 -6.76 -29.96
C ARG A 73 -6.50 -7.78 -29.87
N LYS A 74 -7.43 -7.64 -28.92
CA LYS A 74 -8.58 -8.56 -28.77
C LYS A 74 -9.83 -8.11 -29.52
N SER A 75 -9.91 -6.88 -30.02
CA SER A 75 -11.11 -6.38 -30.71
C SER A 75 -11.17 -6.73 -32.21
N SER A 76 -10.16 -7.39 -32.78
CA SER A 76 -10.17 -7.84 -34.18
C SER A 76 -10.25 -9.36 -34.38
N VAL A 77 -10.54 -10.14 -33.34
CA VAL A 77 -10.81 -11.57 -33.49
C VAL A 77 -12.20 -11.87 -32.97
N SER A 78 -13.14 -11.98 -33.92
CA SER A 78 -14.51 -12.42 -33.68
C SER A 78 -14.55 -13.64 -32.76
N SER A 79 -15.47 -13.62 -31.79
CA SER A 79 -16.02 -14.73 -31.01
C SER A 79 -15.76 -16.15 -31.54
N ARG A 80 -14.56 -16.67 -31.33
CA ARG A 80 -14.29 -18.12 -31.33
C ARG A 80 -14.16 -18.53 -29.86
N HIS A 81 -14.86 -19.60 -29.48
CA HIS A 81 -14.68 -20.27 -28.20
C HIS A 81 -13.19 -20.31 -27.82
N ARG A 82 -12.80 -19.71 -26.69
CA ARG A 82 -11.42 -19.81 -26.20
C ARG A 82 -11.21 -21.25 -25.72
N GLU A 83 -10.49 -22.03 -26.51
CA GLU A 83 -9.94 -23.31 -26.06
C GLU A 83 -9.03 -23.05 -24.85
N MET A 84 -9.26 -23.80 -23.77
CA MET A 84 -8.38 -23.76 -22.60
C MET A 84 -6.97 -24.21 -22.99
N PRO A 85 -5.91 -23.54 -22.53
CA PRO A 85 -4.55 -23.96 -22.85
C PRO A 85 -4.26 -25.34 -22.25
N THR A 86 -3.69 -26.23 -23.04
CA THR A 86 -3.36 -27.59 -22.61
C THR A 86 -1.89 -27.71 -22.22
N PHE A 87 -1.60 -28.27 -21.05
CA PHE A 87 -0.27 -28.71 -20.66
C PHE A 87 -0.33 -30.18 -20.22
N ARG A 88 0.15 -31.08 -21.07
CA ARG A 88 0.18 -32.54 -20.83
C ARG A 88 1.50 -33.15 -21.29
N PRO A 89 2.64 -32.79 -20.67
CA PRO A 89 3.93 -33.35 -21.04
C PRO A 89 3.99 -34.83 -20.65
N LYS A 90 4.69 -35.64 -21.45
CA LYS A 90 5.09 -37.00 -21.07
C LYS A 90 6.48 -37.01 -20.44
N LYS A 91 7.36 -36.10 -20.90
CA LYS A 91 8.74 -35.97 -20.45
C LYS A 91 9.06 -34.54 -20.02
N VAL A 92 9.57 -34.39 -18.81
CA VAL A 92 10.00 -33.10 -18.26
C VAL A 92 11.47 -33.15 -17.88
N LEU A 93 12.25 -32.21 -18.39
CA LEU A 93 13.63 -32.00 -17.97
C LEU A 93 13.67 -30.96 -16.85
N ILE A 94 14.19 -31.33 -15.69
CA ILE A 94 14.36 -30.44 -14.54
C ILE A 94 15.80 -29.93 -14.55
N LEU A 95 15.99 -28.64 -14.85
CA LEU A 95 17.29 -27.99 -14.75
C LEU A 95 17.49 -27.46 -13.33
N SER A 96 18.39 -28.08 -12.57
CA SER A 96 18.71 -27.69 -11.19
C SER A 96 19.84 -26.67 -11.15
N LYS A 97 19.72 -25.68 -10.25
CA LYS A 97 20.87 -24.81 -9.91
C LYS A 97 21.98 -25.63 -9.25
N THR A 98 23.22 -25.17 -9.37
CA THR A 98 24.31 -25.57 -8.48
C THR A 98 24.28 -24.64 -7.27
N THR A 99 24.21 -25.18 -6.06
CA THR A 99 24.17 -24.33 -4.86
C THR A 99 25.55 -23.75 -4.58
N ARG A 100 25.63 -22.61 -3.88
CA ARG A 100 26.93 -22.04 -3.48
C ARG A 100 27.76 -23.03 -2.65
N PHE A 101 27.10 -23.83 -1.81
CA PHE A 101 27.73 -24.91 -1.04
C PHE A 101 28.42 -25.94 -1.96
N GLU A 102 27.72 -26.45 -2.98
CA GLU A 102 28.30 -27.40 -3.94
C GLU A 102 29.40 -26.77 -4.79
N PHE A 103 29.22 -25.51 -5.17
CA PHE A 103 30.21 -24.77 -5.93
C PHE A 103 31.53 -24.67 -5.15
N GLU A 104 31.50 -24.32 -3.87
CA GLU A 104 32.71 -24.24 -3.04
C GLU A 104 33.37 -25.61 -2.87
N LYS A 105 32.59 -26.69 -2.67
CA LYS A 105 33.14 -28.05 -2.65
C LYS A 105 33.89 -28.40 -3.94
N ARG A 106 33.28 -28.12 -5.09
CA ARG A 106 33.87 -28.41 -6.42
C ARG A 106 35.09 -27.54 -6.68
N LEU A 107 35.03 -26.25 -6.33
CA LEU A 107 36.11 -25.30 -6.57
C LEU A 107 37.40 -25.69 -5.83
N HIS A 108 37.29 -26.15 -4.59
CA HIS A 108 38.44 -26.55 -3.77
C HIS A 108 38.71 -28.06 -3.76
N ASN A 109 37.94 -28.83 -4.55
CA ASN A 109 37.99 -30.29 -4.58
C ASN A 109 37.87 -30.94 -3.18
N ILE A 110 37.03 -30.36 -2.31
CA ILE A 110 36.84 -30.79 -0.92
C ILE A 110 35.68 -31.78 -0.85
N GLY A 111 35.98 -32.99 -0.41
CA GLY A 111 34.97 -34.03 -0.12
C GLY A 111 34.42 -33.97 1.31
N ASP A 112 35.20 -33.49 2.28
CA ASP A 112 34.84 -33.45 3.71
C ASP A 112 34.16 -32.13 4.10
N ASP A 113 32.99 -32.23 4.73
CA ASP A 113 32.20 -31.09 5.18
C ASP A 113 32.92 -30.25 6.25
N ARG A 114 33.73 -30.88 7.11
CA ARG A 114 34.48 -30.15 8.16
C ARG A 114 35.59 -29.30 7.58
N GLU A 115 36.26 -29.80 6.54
CA GLU A 115 37.28 -29.04 5.83
C GLU A 115 36.67 -27.81 5.14
N LEU A 116 35.51 -27.98 4.50
CA LEU A 116 34.77 -26.87 3.89
C LEU A 116 34.31 -25.84 4.94
N GLU A 117 33.78 -26.29 6.07
CA GLU A 117 33.36 -25.42 7.17
C GLU A 117 34.51 -24.54 7.65
N ASN A 118 35.70 -25.13 7.87
CA ASN A 118 36.88 -24.40 8.28
C ASN A 118 37.32 -23.37 7.23
N LEU A 119 37.30 -23.74 5.95
CA LEU A 119 37.64 -22.83 4.85
C LEU A 119 36.68 -21.63 4.77
N LEU A 120 35.37 -21.88 4.84
CA LEU A 120 34.35 -20.85 4.73
C LEU A 120 34.36 -19.92 5.93
N LYS A 121 34.51 -20.45 7.16
CA LYS A 121 34.66 -19.64 8.37
C LYS A 121 35.88 -18.72 8.31
N ARG A 122 37.03 -19.21 7.80
CA ARG A 122 38.24 -18.38 7.62
C ARG A 122 38.05 -17.22 6.64
N ARG A 123 37.13 -17.34 5.68
CA ARG A 123 36.79 -16.28 4.72
C ARG A 123 35.67 -15.34 5.20
N GLY A 124 35.09 -15.60 6.37
CA GLY A 124 33.94 -14.84 6.90
C GLY A 124 32.59 -15.28 6.32
N SER A 125 32.51 -16.43 5.65
CA SER A 125 31.25 -16.98 5.13
C SER A 125 30.54 -17.83 6.19
N ASP A 126 29.21 -17.72 6.26
CA ASP A 126 28.38 -18.56 7.14
C ASP A 126 28.11 -19.93 6.50
N TYR A 127 28.84 -20.94 6.99
CA TYR A 127 28.67 -22.34 6.57
C TYR A 127 27.27 -22.88 6.83
N HIS A 128 26.70 -22.63 8.01
CA HIS A 128 25.42 -23.21 8.41
C HIS A 128 24.27 -22.65 7.58
N LEU A 129 24.31 -21.35 7.28
CA LEU A 129 23.35 -20.72 6.38
C LEU A 129 23.44 -21.31 4.96
N LEU A 130 24.66 -21.47 4.42
CA LEU A 130 24.88 -22.04 3.09
C LEU A 130 24.41 -23.50 3.00
N TYR A 131 24.69 -24.29 4.04
CA TYR A 131 24.26 -25.68 4.13
C TYR A 131 22.74 -25.80 4.25
N SER A 132 22.11 -24.99 5.10
CA SER A 132 20.63 -24.96 5.24
C SER A 132 19.93 -24.59 3.92
N LYS A 133 20.46 -23.60 3.19
CA LYS A 133 19.95 -23.25 1.86
C LYS A 133 20.15 -24.37 0.83
N HIS A 134 21.27 -25.10 0.93
CA HIS A 134 21.51 -26.26 0.07
C HIS A 134 20.50 -27.38 0.34
N GLN A 135 20.25 -27.72 1.61
CA GLN A 135 19.23 -28.70 1.99
C GLN A 135 17.84 -28.30 1.48
N SER A 136 17.43 -27.06 1.76
CA SER A 136 16.12 -26.54 1.35
C SER A 136 15.92 -26.62 -0.18
N HIS A 137 16.97 -26.31 -0.95
CA HIS A 137 16.92 -26.43 -2.41
C HIS A 137 16.69 -27.88 -2.87
N TYR A 138 17.41 -28.84 -2.28
CA TYR A 138 17.33 -30.24 -2.68
C TYR A 138 16.04 -30.93 -2.20
N ASP A 139 15.50 -30.53 -1.05
CA ASP A 139 14.18 -30.95 -0.60
C ASP A 139 13.10 -30.50 -1.59
N TYR A 140 13.16 -29.24 -2.02
CA TYR A 140 12.25 -28.70 -3.02
C TYR A 140 12.43 -29.44 -4.37
N LEU A 141 13.66 -29.65 -4.81
CA LEU A 141 13.95 -30.41 -6.04
C LEU A 141 13.37 -31.82 -6.00
N LYS A 142 13.49 -32.50 -4.85
CA LYS A 142 12.90 -33.82 -4.63
C LYS A 142 11.38 -33.78 -4.75
N THR A 143 10.74 -32.77 -4.14
CA THR A 143 9.29 -32.54 -4.24
C THR A 143 8.86 -32.32 -5.70
N ILE A 144 9.59 -31.49 -6.46
CA ILE A 144 9.30 -31.25 -7.89
C ILE A 144 9.30 -32.56 -8.67
N ARG A 145 10.36 -33.37 -8.46
CA ARG A 145 10.52 -34.65 -9.14
C ARG A 145 9.42 -35.65 -8.76
N SER A 146 9.16 -35.83 -7.46
CA SER A 146 8.20 -36.82 -6.98
C SER A 146 6.77 -36.51 -7.41
N GLU A 147 6.36 -35.24 -7.41
CA GLU A 147 5.01 -34.84 -7.83
C GLU A 147 4.82 -34.97 -9.35
N LEU A 148 5.86 -34.74 -10.16
CA LEU A 148 5.83 -35.01 -11.60
C LEU A 148 5.72 -36.51 -11.89
N GLU A 149 6.55 -37.33 -11.26
CA GLU A 149 6.53 -38.79 -11.40
C GLU A 149 5.18 -39.37 -10.93
N ALA A 150 4.63 -38.88 -9.82
CA ALA A 150 3.31 -39.26 -9.33
C ALA A 150 2.16 -38.90 -10.28
N ALA A 151 2.33 -37.86 -11.09
CA ALA A 151 1.39 -37.49 -12.15
C ALA A 151 1.59 -38.27 -13.46
N GLY A 152 2.47 -39.28 -13.48
CA GLY A 152 2.77 -40.10 -14.66
C GLY A 152 3.68 -39.41 -15.68
N VAL A 153 4.41 -38.37 -15.27
CA VAL A 153 5.37 -37.65 -16.12
C VAL A 153 6.79 -38.16 -15.85
N GLU A 154 7.50 -38.57 -16.89
CA GLU A 154 8.90 -38.97 -16.77
C GLU A 154 9.78 -37.73 -16.53
N ALA A 155 10.46 -37.67 -15.39
CA ALA A 155 11.27 -36.52 -14.99
C ALA A 155 12.77 -36.84 -14.96
N ARG A 156 13.57 -36.03 -15.65
CA ARG A 156 15.05 -36.13 -15.62
C ARG A 156 15.65 -34.87 -15.02
N VAL A 157 16.41 -35.02 -13.94
CA VAL A 157 17.16 -33.90 -13.34
C VAL A 157 18.52 -33.79 -14.01
N VAL A 158 18.88 -32.59 -14.46
CA VAL A 158 20.19 -32.25 -15.00
C VAL A 158 20.72 -30.97 -14.34
N GLN A 159 22.04 -30.86 -14.25
CA GLN A 159 22.71 -29.61 -13.90
C GLN A 159 23.33 -28.98 -15.15
N ARG A 160 24.00 -27.83 -14.99
CA ARG A 160 24.58 -27.05 -16.10
C ARG A 160 25.41 -27.88 -17.09
N VAL A 161 26.25 -28.79 -16.57
CA VAL A 161 27.17 -29.63 -17.38
C VAL A 161 26.39 -30.61 -18.26
N ASP A 162 25.28 -31.15 -17.74
CA ASP A 162 24.46 -32.16 -18.42
C ASP A 162 23.30 -31.55 -19.22
N TYR A 163 23.15 -30.23 -19.19
CA TYR A 163 22.08 -29.51 -19.91
C TYR A 163 22.43 -29.32 -21.39
N THR A 164 22.47 -30.41 -22.16
CA THR A 164 22.84 -30.41 -23.60
C THR A 164 21.63 -30.24 -24.53
N ASP A 165 21.87 -29.99 -25.82
CA ASP A 165 20.81 -29.95 -26.85
C ASP A 165 20.06 -31.30 -26.95
N ASP A 166 20.77 -32.42 -26.73
CA ASP A 166 20.18 -33.76 -26.65
C ASP A 166 19.25 -33.90 -25.43
N ALA A 167 19.64 -33.34 -24.28
CA ALA A 167 18.79 -33.34 -23.09
C ALA A 167 17.52 -32.51 -23.31
N VAL A 168 17.65 -31.34 -23.95
CA VAL A 168 16.51 -30.45 -24.27
C VAL A 168 15.57 -31.12 -25.27
N SER A 169 16.10 -31.73 -26.33
CA SER A 169 15.28 -32.38 -27.36
C SER A 169 14.54 -33.64 -26.89
N TRP A 170 15.00 -34.27 -25.80
CA TRP A 170 14.33 -35.39 -25.15
C TRP A 170 13.02 -34.98 -24.44
N ALA A 171 12.87 -33.71 -24.04
CA ALA A 171 11.77 -33.26 -23.19
C ALA A 171 10.65 -32.52 -23.94
N ASP A 172 9.41 -32.68 -23.44
CA ASP A 172 8.25 -31.91 -23.88
C ASP A 172 8.17 -30.53 -23.20
N ALA A 173 8.82 -30.39 -22.03
CA ALA A 173 8.93 -29.16 -21.27
C ALA A 173 10.18 -29.12 -20.38
N VAL A 174 10.66 -27.91 -20.10
CA VAL A 174 11.78 -27.67 -19.17
C VAL A 174 11.28 -26.95 -17.92
N VAL A 175 11.54 -27.53 -16.76
CA VAL A 175 11.28 -26.91 -15.45
C VAL A 175 12.60 -26.50 -14.84
N THR A 176 12.74 -25.24 -14.42
CA THR A 176 13.95 -24.80 -13.72
C THR A 176 13.74 -24.81 -12.22
N ALA A 177 14.63 -25.47 -11.49
CA ALA A 177 14.65 -25.47 -10.03
C ALA A 177 15.75 -24.52 -9.54
N GLY A 178 15.39 -23.25 -9.32
CA GLY A 178 16.36 -22.18 -9.04
C GLY A 178 15.75 -20.79 -9.22
N GLY A 179 16.58 -19.76 -9.08
CA GLY A 179 16.15 -18.38 -9.34
C GLY A 179 16.25 -18.00 -10.82
N ASP A 180 16.24 -16.70 -11.07
CA ASP A 180 16.25 -16.12 -12.42
C ASP A 180 17.47 -16.55 -13.26
N GLY A 181 18.65 -16.69 -12.64
CA GLY A 181 19.86 -17.15 -13.35
C GLY A 181 19.75 -18.58 -13.89
N THR A 182 19.03 -19.47 -13.21
CA THR A 182 18.75 -20.83 -13.70
C THR A 182 17.74 -20.81 -14.84
N PHE A 183 16.78 -19.87 -14.78
CA PHE A 183 15.82 -19.63 -15.86
C PHE A 183 16.52 -19.16 -17.15
N LEU A 184 17.46 -18.21 -17.06
CA LEU A 184 18.26 -17.75 -18.20
C LEU A 184 19.07 -18.89 -18.81
N LEU A 185 19.68 -19.73 -17.98
CA LEU A 185 20.41 -20.90 -18.46
C LEU A 185 19.50 -21.84 -19.28
N ALA A 186 18.27 -22.10 -18.81
CA ALA A 186 17.30 -22.87 -19.60
C ALA A 186 16.96 -22.18 -20.91
N ALA A 187 16.62 -20.89 -20.87
CA ALA A 187 16.24 -20.12 -22.06
C ALA A 187 17.34 -20.12 -23.15
N SER A 188 18.62 -20.17 -22.77
CA SER A 188 19.76 -20.08 -23.68
C SER A 188 19.86 -21.23 -24.69
N ARG A 189 19.31 -22.41 -24.40
CA ARG A 189 19.36 -23.60 -25.27
C ARG A 189 18.01 -23.95 -25.91
N ILE A 190 16.94 -23.24 -25.56
CA ILE A 190 15.60 -23.48 -26.12
C ILE A 190 15.44 -22.73 -27.45
N ARG A 191 15.57 -23.44 -28.57
CA ARG A 191 15.37 -22.83 -29.90
C ARG A 191 13.96 -23.00 -30.43
N ARG A 192 13.26 -24.05 -30.02
CA ARG A 192 11.91 -24.34 -30.50
C ARG A 192 10.87 -23.68 -29.61
N LYS A 193 9.93 -22.96 -30.23
CA LYS A 193 8.82 -22.26 -29.56
C LYS A 193 7.80 -23.21 -28.89
N ASP A 194 7.85 -24.49 -29.23
CA ASP A 194 6.95 -25.52 -28.72
C ASP A 194 7.46 -26.25 -27.45
N ILE A 195 8.67 -25.94 -26.96
CA ILE A 195 9.15 -26.42 -25.67
C ILE A 195 8.97 -25.29 -24.65
N PRO A 196 8.01 -25.38 -23.72
CA PRO A 196 7.80 -24.35 -22.72
C PRO A 196 8.84 -24.43 -21.60
N VAL A 197 9.21 -23.27 -21.06
CA VAL A 197 10.05 -23.14 -19.86
C VAL A 197 9.20 -22.67 -18.68
N ILE A 198 9.26 -23.41 -17.57
CA ILE A 198 8.52 -23.13 -16.34
C ILE A 198 9.51 -22.94 -15.19
N GLY A 199 9.55 -21.73 -14.63
CA GLY A 199 10.47 -21.39 -13.54
C GLY A 199 9.89 -21.68 -12.17
N ILE A 200 10.61 -22.42 -11.32
CA ILE A 200 10.25 -22.68 -9.92
C ILE A 200 11.36 -22.13 -9.01
N ASN A 201 11.02 -21.13 -8.20
CA ASN A 201 11.97 -20.53 -7.27
C ASN A 201 12.16 -21.44 -6.06
N THR A 202 13.32 -22.08 -5.98
CA THR A 202 13.68 -22.97 -4.87
C THR A 202 14.36 -22.26 -3.70
N ASP A 203 14.48 -20.93 -3.74
CA ASP A 203 14.91 -20.08 -2.61
C ASP A 203 14.01 -18.83 -2.52
N PRO A 204 12.72 -18.99 -2.17
CA PRO A 204 11.75 -17.88 -2.13
C PRO A 204 12.10 -16.78 -1.13
N GLN A 205 12.84 -17.12 -0.06
CA GLN A 205 13.27 -16.15 0.95
C GLN A 205 14.52 -15.39 0.52
N GLY A 206 15.49 -16.07 -0.11
CA GLY A 206 16.77 -15.49 -0.49
C GLY A 206 16.85 -14.91 -1.92
N SER A 207 15.85 -15.15 -2.77
CA SER A 207 15.83 -14.74 -4.17
C SER A 207 14.50 -14.12 -4.58
N GLU A 208 14.55 -13.16 -5.50
CA GLU A 208 13.36 -12.51 -6.04
C GLU A 208 12.56 -13.41 -6.98
N GLY A 209 13.21 -14.10 -7.93
CA GLY A 209 12.56 -15.05 -8.82
C GLY A 209 11.51 -14.44 -9.75
N TYR A 210 11.80 -13.28 -10.35
CA TYR A 210 10.85 -12.52 -11.19
C TYR A 210 10.33 -13.33 -12.39
N MET A 211 11.09 -14.29 -12.90
CA MET A 211 10.69 -15.16 -14.02
C MET A 211 10.01 -16.46 -13.57
N CYS A 212 9.95 -16.72 -12.26
CA CYS A 212 9.41 -17.97 -11.71
C CYS A 212 7.91 -17.84 -11.40
N LEU A 213 7.18 -18.92 -11.66
CA LEU A 213 5.74 -19.08 -11.38
C LEU A 213 5.43 -19.02 -9.87
N MET A 214 6.31 -19.63 -9.07
CA MET A 214 6.20 -19.72 -7.61
C MET A 214 7.18 -18.76 -6.94
N ARG A 215 7.01 -17.46 -7.18
CA ARG A 215 8.00 -16.42 -6.83
C ARG A 215 8.44 -16.46 -5.36
N LYS A 216 7.49 -16.43 -4.42
CA LYS A 216 7.73 -16.40 -2.97
C LYS A 216 7.06 -17.56 -2.21
N LEU A 217 6.65 -18.63 -2.91
CA LEU A 217 5.92 -19.76 -2.34
C LEU A 217 6.82 -20.94 -1.96
N SER A 218 6.52 -21.60 -0.84
CA SER A 218 7.21 -22.81 -0.36
C SER A 218 6.91 -24.04 -1.23
N GLN A 219 7.68 -25.11 -1.03
CA GLN A 219 7.53 -26.39 -1.74
C GLN A 219 6.15 -27.04 -1.61
N ASP A 220 5.43 -26.79 -0.52
CA ASP A 220 4.11 -27.38 -0.24
C ASP A 220 3.06 -26.96 -1.27
N HIS A 221 3.30 -25.85 -1.96
CA HIS A 221 2.42 -25.31 -2.99
C HIS A 221 2.67 -25.92 -4.38
N PHE A 222 3.77 -26.66 -4.58
CA PHE A 222 4.15 -27.16 -5.90
C PHE A 222 3.11 -28.12 -6.47
N LYS A 223 2.55 -29.00 -5.63
CA LYS A 223 1.49 -29.93 -6.04
C LYS A 223 0.26 -29.20 -6.57
N LYS A 224 -0.20 -28.15 -5.88
CA LYS A 224 -1.33 -27.30 -6.32
C LYS A 224 -0.98 -26.58 -7.63
N ALA A 225 0.23 -26.04 -7.72
CA ALA A 225 0.71 -25.39 -8.94
C ALA A 225 0.72 -26.37 -10.14
N LEU A 226 1.18 -27.60 -9.94
CA LEU A 226 1.20 -28.65 -10.95
C LEU A 226 -0.22 -29.07 -11.39
N GLN A 227 -1.15 -29.20 -10.44
CA GLN A 227 -2.56 -29.47 -10.73
C GLN A 227 -3.19 -28.38 -11.60
N ARG A 228 -2.92 -27.10 -11.29
CA ARG A 228 -3.37 -25.96 -12.11
C ARG A 228 -2.82 -26.01 -13.53
N LEU A 229 -1.54 -26.37 -13.69
CA LEU A 229 -0.96 -26.56 -15.02
C LEU A 229 -1.70 -27.66 -15.80
N PHE A 230 -1.96 -28.82 -15.19
CA PHE A 230 -2.63 -29.93 -15.89
C PHE A 230 -4.12 -29.69 -16.17
N SER A 231 -4.81 -28.90 -15.34
CA SER A 231 -6.21 -28.54 -15.55
C SER A 231 -6.41 -27.47 -16.63
N GLY A 232 -5.33 -26.86 -17.12
CA GLY A 232 -5.39 -25.75 -18.07
C GLY A 232 -5.60 -24.39 -17.41
N ASP A 233 -5.40 -24.31 -16.09
CA ASP A 233 -5.62 -23.14 -15.28
C ASP A 233 -4.44 -22.15 -15.29
N PHE A 234 -4.07 -21.70 -16.49
CA PHE A 234 -2.94 -20.83 -16.69
C PHE A 234 -3.08 -20.07 -18.02
N SER A 235 -2.12 -19.20 -18.35
CA SER A 235 -2.00 -18.58 -19.67
C SER A 235 -0.57 -18.72 -20.19
N TRP A 236 -0.44 -18.93 -21.50
CA TRP A 236 0.86 -18.91 -22.17
C TRP A 236 1.37 -17.46 -22.29
N LEU A 237 2.59 -17.20 -21.81
CA LEU A 237 3.31 -15.95 -22.02
C LEU A 237 4.48 -16.19 -22.97
N PHE A 238 4.52 -15.45 -24.07
CA PHE A 238 5.59 -15.53 -25.07
C PHE A 238 6.58 -14.40 -24.85
N ARG A 239 7.68 -14.69 -24.16
CA ARG A 239 8.72 -13.71 -23.85
C ARG A 239 9.59 -13.48 -25.07
N GLN A 240 9.70 -12.24 -25.52
CA GLN A 240 10.54 -11.90 -26.66
C GLN A 240 12.02 -12.05 -26.32
N ARG A 241 12.83 -12.37 -27.34
CA ARG A 241 14.28 -12.51 -27.24
C ARG A 241 14.98 -11.72 -28.33
N ILE A 242 16.19 -11.24 -28.04
CA ILE A 242 17.01 -10.50 -29.00
C ILE A 242 17.82 -11.48 -29.84
N ARG A 243 17.66 -11.39 -31.16
CA ARG A 243 18.50 -12.02 -32.17
C ARG A 243 19.67 -11.10 -32.48
N ILE A 244 20.89 -11.65 -32.41
CA ILE A 244 22.13 -10.92 -32.69
C ILE A 244 22.77 -11.49 -33.96
N THR A 245 23.10 -10.60 -34.90
CA THR A 245 23.92 -10.93 -36.07
C THR A 245 25.22 -10.13 -36.01
N LEU A 246 26.36 -10.82 -35.98
CA LEU A 246 27.68 -10.21 -36.02
C LEU A 246 28.26 -10.24 -37.43
N SER A 247 29.01 -9.21 -37.81
CA SER A 247 29.78 -9.19 -39.04
C SER A 247 31.13 -8.49 -38.85
N GLY A 248 32.15 -8.94 -39.55
CA GLY A 248 33.50 -8.41 -39.43
C GLY A 248 34.51 -9.18 -40.29
N GLU A 249 35.79 -8.92 -40.07
CA GLU A 249 36.85 -9.62 -40.80
C GLU A 249 37.08 -11.02 -40.22
N PRO A 250 37.34 -12.06 -41.05
CA PRO A 250 37.50 -13.43 -40.58
C PRO A 250 38.58 -13.60 -39.48
N GLN A 251 39.63 -12.78 -39.55
CA GLN A 251 40.79 -12.82 -38.65
C GLN A 251 40.47 -12.29 -37.24
N GLN A 252 39.34 -11.62 -37.04
CA GLN A 252 38.92 -11.05 -35.76
C GLN A 252 38.11 -12.03 -34.88
N GLY A 253 38.03 -13.31 -35.25
CA GLY A 253 37.32 -14.31 -34.46
C GLY A 253 35.81 -14.05 -34.34
N ILE A 254 35.19 -13.46 -35.36
CA ILE A 254 33.75 -13.15 -35.37
C ILE A 254 32.93 -14.41 -35.12
N GLY A 255 32.13 -14.40 -34.04
CA GLY A 255 31.30 -15.53 -33.62
C GLY A 255 31.96 -16.47 -32.60
N ASN A 256 33.25 -16.29 -32.27
CA ASN A 256 33.90 -17.01 -31.19
C ASN A 256 33.35 -16.55 -29.84
N SER A 257 32.96 -17.52 -29.00
CA SER A 257 32.34 -17.26 -27.70
C SER A 257 33.18 -17.74 -26.53
N VAL A 258 33.10 -17.04 -25.41
CA VAL A 258 33.63 -17.44 -24.10
C VAL A 258 32.48 -17.50 -23.11
N GLU A 259 32.33 -18.61 -22.37
CA GLU A 259 31.36 -18.69 -21.28
C GLU A 259 31.86 -17.92 -20.05
N LEU A 260 31.01 -17.10 -19.43
CA LEU A 260 31.38 -16.22 -18.31
C LEU A 260 31.06 -16.79 -16.92
N ASN A 261 31.06 -18.11 -16.74
CA ASN A 261 30.56 -18.75 -15.51
C ASN A 261 31.54 -18.69 -14.30
N ASP A 262 30.99 -18.87 -13.10
CA ASP A 262 31.71 -18.76 -11.80
C ASP A 262 32.94 -19.68 -11.67
N GLY A 263 32.93 -20.85 -12.33
CA GLY A 263 34.05 -21.79 -12.31
C GLY A 263 35.27 -21.25 -13.06
N GLN A 264 35.04 -20.38 -14.04
CA GLN A 264 36.10 -19.71 -14.78
C GLN A 264 36.51 -18.39 -14.10
N LEU A 265 35.58 -17.54 -13.64
CA LEU A 265 35.92 -16.25 -13.02
C LEU A 265 36.85 -16.34 -11.79
N ASN A 266 36.92 -17.49 -11.12
CA ASN A 266 37.69 -17.70 -9.89
C ASN A 266 39.07 -18.39 -10.08
N GLN A 267 39.45 -18.80 -11.29
CA GLN A 267 40.70 -19.54 -11.50
C GLN A 267 41.92 -18.64 -11.79
N ALA A 268 41.71 -17.41 -12.25
CA ALA A 268 42.74 -16.39 -12.38
C ALA A 268 42.09 -15.00 -12.46
N PRO A 269 42.70 -13.93 -11.91
CA PRO A 269 42.22 -12.56 -12.07
C PRO A 269 41.92 -12.25 -13.54
N SER A 270 40.88 -11.47 -13.80
CA SER A 270 40.53 -11.01 -15.15
C SER A 270 41.66 -10.23 -15.83
N THR A 271 42.73 -9.87 -15.12
CA THR A 271 43.94 -9.27 -15.68
C THR A 271 44.96 -10.32 -16.13
N THR A 272 45.02 -11.49 -15.50
CA THR A 272 46.03 -12.53 -15.77
C THR A 272 45.59 -13.49 -16.88
N ARG A 273 44.29 -13.74 -17.03
CA ARG A 273 43.73 -14.56 -18.13
C ARG A 273 44.01 -14.04 -19.54
N TRP A 274 44.42 -12.79 -19.66
CA TRP A 274 44.50 -12.08 -20.94
C TRP A 274 45.90 -11.58 -21.29
N MET A 275 46.86 -11.66 -20.35
CA MET A 275 48.28 -11.46 -20.66
C MET A 275 48.91 -12.73 -21.26
N ASP A 276 48.41 -13.92 -20.91
CA ASP A 276 48.97 -15.20 -21.35
C ASP A 276 48.46 -15.68 -22.73
N ALA A 277 47.46 -15.01 -23.32
CA ALA A 277 46.93 -15.33 -24.64
C ALA A 277 47.90 -14.98 -25.79
N HIS A 278 49.06 -14.39 -25.49
CA HIS A 278 50.14 -14.19 -26.45
C HIS A 278 51.23 -15.27 -26.41
N ASN A 279 51.13 -16.31 -25.56
CA ASN A 279 52.21 -17.31 -25.45
C ASN A 279 51.81 -18.77 -25.13
N ILE A 280 50.55 -19.19 -25.32
CA ILE A 280 50.17 -20.61 -25.11
C ILE A 280 49.80 -21.28 -26.45
N PRO A 281 50.48 -22.37 -26.85
CA PRO A 281 50.08 -23.19 -28.00
C PRO A 281 48.73 -23.87 -27.72
N SER A 282 47.87 -23.94 -28.73
CA SER A 282 46.55 -24.58 -28.70
C SER A 282 46.53 -25.94 -27.97
N PRO A 283 45.48 -26.27 -27.18
CA PRO A 283 45.29 -27.63 -26.68
C PRO A 283 45.08 -28.61 -27.84
N PRO A 284 45.47 -29.90 -27.70
CA PRO A 284 45.36 -30.87 -28.78
C PRO A 284 43.89 -31.15 -29.12
N ALA A 285 43.56 -31.10 -30.41
CA ALA A 285 42.27 -31.53 -30.93
C ALA A 285 42.05 -33.04 -30.65
N PRO A 286 40.82 -33.48 -30.33
CA PRO A 286 40.52 -34.90 -30.23
C PRO A 286 40.42 -35.54 -31.63
N PHE A 287 41.28 -36.53 -31.84
CA PHE A 287 41.36 -37.56 -32.91
C PHE A 287 42.10 -37.22 -34.22
N PRO A 288 43.11 -38.05 -34.61
CA PRO A 288 43.90 -37.87 -35.83
C PRO A 288 43.29 -38.63 -37.02
N SER A 289 43.38 -38.03 -38.21
CA SER A 289 43.47 -38.76 -39.48
C SER A 289 44.91 -38.63 -40.02
N PRO A 290 45.47 -39.64 -40.72
CA PRO A 290 46.91 -39.77 -40.89
C PRO A 290 47.50 -38.76 -41.89
N SER A 291 48.71 -38.31 -41.56
CA SER A 291 49.64 -37.50 -42.37
C SER A 291 50.10 -38.22 -43.65
N PRO A 292 50.70 -37.51 -44.64
CA PRO A 292 52.13 -37.13 -44.63
C PRO A 292 52.34 -35.70 -45.22
N GLN A 293 53.47 -34.99 -45.18
CA GLN A 293 54.86 -35.18 -44.78
C GLN A 293 55.51 -33.78 -44.68
N GLU A 294 56.64 -33.72 -43.97
CA GLU A 294 57.49 -32.56 -43.70
C GLU A 294 58.11 -31.90 -44.95
N ASP A 295 58.42 -30.61 -44.87
CA ASP A 295 59.80 -30.15 -45.12
C ASP A 295 60.06 -28.71 -44.63
N SER A 296 61.27 -28.56 -44.12
CA SER A 296 61.93 -27.42 -43.48
C SER A 296 62.24 -26.23 -44.40
N HIS A 297 62.40 -25.02 -43.84
CA HIS A 297 63.67 -24.28 -43.87
C HIS A 297 63.59 -22.89 -43.19
N ASP A 298 64.78 -22.40 -42.90
CA ASP A 298 65.25 -21.53 -41.83
C ASP A 298 65.61 -20.11 -42.33
N ASN A 299 65.83 -19.21 -41.37
CA ASN A 299 66.72 -18.04 -41.36
C ASN A 299 66.30 -16.60 -41.78
N SER A 300 66.48 -15.73 -40.76
CA SER A 300 67.32 -14.51 -40.69
C SER A 300 66.84 -13.16 -41.24
N LEU A 301 66.45 -12.30 -40.28
CA LEU A 301 67.02 -10.99 -39.89
C LEU A 301 67.50 -9.95 -40.95
N ASP A 302 66.93 -8.75 -40.75
CA ASP A 302 67.51 -7.40 -40.77
C ASP A 302 68.11 -6.79 -42.06
N GLU A 303 67.52 -5.67 -42.51
CA GLU A 303 68.28 -4.43 -42.74
C GLU A 303 67.37 -3.19 -42.95
N GLU A 304 67.97 -2.05 -42.60
CA GLU A 304 67.41 -0.73 -42.31
C GLU A 304 67.16 0.20 -43.53
N LEU A 305 66.16 1.07 -43.34
CA LEU A 305 66.10 2.53 -43.61
C LEU A 305 66.17 3.13 -45.04
N ASN A 306 65.10 3.91 -45.31
CA ASN A 306 65.03 5.19 -46.06
C ASN A 306 65.23 5.14 -47.59
N GLU A 307 64.49 5.83 -48.46
CA GLU A 307 63.80 7.12 -48.34
C GLU A 307 62.82 7.33 -49.53
N ASP A 308 61.77 8.10 -49.27
CA ASP A 308 61.07 9.04 -50.17
C ASP A 308 60.21 8.62 -51.41
N LYS A 309 58.90 8.85 -51.20
CA LYS A 309 57.95 9.66 -52.01
C LYS A 309 57.38 9.12 -53.34
N LYS A 310 56.09 8.80 -53.22
CA LYS A 310 54.95 9.12 -54.10
C LYS A 310 55.01 8.60 -55.55
N SER A 311 54.28 7.51 -55.78
CA SER A 311 52.91 7.55 -56.34
C SER A 311 52.61 6.24 -57.04
N LYS A 312 51.60 5.50 -56.56
CA LYS A 312 50.75 4.65 -57.39
C LYS A 312 49.53 4.22 -56.60
N SER A 313 48.39 4.67 -57.11
CA SER A 313 47.06 4.16 -56.84
C SER A 313 47.03 2.64 -57.01
N GLY A 314 46.94 1.91 -55.90
CA GLY A 314 46.55 0.51 -55.85
C GLY A 314 45.15 0.43 -55.27
N SER A 315 44.20 0.01 -56.10
CA SER A 315 42.84 -0.39 -55.70
C SER A 315 42.92 -1.40 -54.55
N ARG A 316 42.49 -0.99 -53.35
CA ARG A 316 42.33 -1.88 -52.20
C ARG A 316 41.27 -2.93 -52.53
N GLU A 317 41.69 -4.18 -52.69
CA GLU A 317 40.79 -5.33 -52.69
C GLU A 317 39.88 -5.25 -51.46
N SER A 318 38.56 -5.29 -51.68
CA SER A 318 37.57 -5.31 -50.61
C SER A 318 37.66 -6.66 -49.88
N VAL A 319 38.26 -6.68 -48.70
CA VAL A 319 38.24 -7.84 -47.80
C VAL A 319 36.78 -8.25 -47.56
N LYS A 320 36.42 -9.49 -47.93
CA LYS A 320 35.05 -9.99 -47.74
C LYS A 320 34.76 -10.15 -46.24
N LYS A 321 33.78 -9.41 -45.73
CA LYS A 321 33.28 -9.55 -44.36
C LYS A 321 32.54 -10.89 -44.18
N VAL A 322 32.78 -11.56 -43.07
CA VAL A 322 32.02 -12.73 -42.61
C VAL A 322 30.84 -12.22 -41.79
N THR A 323 29.66 -12.83 -41.95
CA THR A 323 28.45 -12.53 -41.17
C THR A 323 27.94 -13.81 -40.51
N VAL A 324 27.71 -13.77 -39.19
CA VAL A 324 27.31 -14.91 -38.37
C VAL A 324 26.12 -14.49 -37.50
N GLN A 325 25.02 -15.24 -37.58
CA GLN A 325 23.94 -15.14 -36.59
C GLN A 325 24.35 -15.95 -35.36
N LEU A 326 24.29 -15.33 -34.17
CA LEU A 326 24.68 -15.99 -32.94
C LEU A 326 23.69 -17.11 -32.59
N PRO A 327 24.18 -18.26 -32.07
CA PRO A 327 23.32 -19.39 -31.71
C PRO A 327 22.48 -19.13 -30.46
N VAL A 328 22.87 -18.16 -29.62
CA VAL A 328 22.19 -17.78 -28.38
C VAL A 328 21.32 -16.55 -28.62
N LEU A 329 20.11 -16.56 -28.06
CA LEU A 329 19.17 -15.44 -28.08
C LEU A 329 19.10 -14.81 -26.69
N ALA A 330 19.14 -13.48 -26.60
CA ALA A 330 19.12 -12.80 -25.30
C ALA A 330 17.68 -12.72 -24.78
N LEU A 331 17.40 -13.32 -23.62
CA LEU A 331 16.12 -13.19 -22.95
C LEU A 331 16.05 -11.92 -22.09
N ASN A 332 17.13 -11.53 -21.43
CA ASN A 332 17.19 -10.34 -20.60
C ASN A 332 17.82 -9.18 -21.36
N GLU A 333 19.14 -9.23 -21.56
CA GLU A 333 19.92 -8.12 -22.11
C GLU A 333 21.17 -8.53 -22.88
N VAL A 334 21.59 -7.63 -23.78
CA VAL A 334 22.88 -7.64 -24.46
C VAL A 334 23.65 -6.40 -24.00
N PHE A 335 24.89 -6.59 -23.55
CA PHE A 335 25.80 -5.50 -23.23
C PHE A 335 26.95 -5.44 -24.21
N ILE A 336 27.29 -4.24 -24.68
CA ILE A 336 28.43 -4.01 -25.58
C ILE A 336 29.33 -2.94 -24.97
N GLY A 337 30.61 -3.27 -24.78
CA GLY A 337 31.60 -2.35 -24.24
C GLY A 337 32.99 -2.96 -24.13
N GLU A 338 33.97 -2.14 -23.75
CA GLU A 338 35.34 -2.58 -23.41
C GLU A 338 35.33 -3.56 -22.24
N SER A 339 36.23 -4.55 -22.29
CA SER A 339 36.37 -5.61 -21.28
C SER A 339 36.69 -5.05 -19.89
N LEU A 340 37.56 -4.04 -19.85
CA LEU A 340 37.97 -3.36 -18.64
C LEU A 340 37.04 -2.19 -18.36
N SER A 341 36.32 -2.24 -17.25
CA SER A 341 35.31 -1.24 -16.88
C SER A 341 35.85 0.20 -16.75
N SER A 342 37.16 0.38 -16.58
CA SER A 342 37.81 1.69 -16.53
C SER A 342 38.18 2.25 -17.92
N ARG A 343 37.99 1.49 -19.00
CA ARG A 343 38.21 1.94 -20.39
C ARG A 343 36.92 2.49 -20.99
N VAL A 344 37.06 3.61 -21.69
CA VAL A 344 35.94 4.23 -22.40
C VAL A 344 35.67 3.47 -23.69
N SER A 345 34.45 2.96 -23.83
CA SER A 345 33.99 2.29 -25.05
C SER A 345 33.73 3.32 -26.14
N TYR A 346 34.33 3.11 -27.31
CA TYR A 346 34.07 3.90 -28.52
C TYR A 346 33.38 3.03 -29.56
N TYR A 347 32.26 3.51 -30.09
CA TYR A 347 31.51 2.83 -31.14
C TYR A 347 30.71 3.83 -31.96
N GLU A 348 30.23 3.38 -33.10
CA GLU A 348 29.17 4.04 -33.84
C GLU A 348 27.86 3.28 -33.59
N ILE A 349 26.75 4.00 -33.46
CA ILE A 349 25.43 3.41 -33.22
C ILE A 349 24.39 4.00 -34.18
N LYS A 350 23.45 3.17 -34.61
CA LYS A 350 22.25 3.54 -35.35
C LYS A 350 21.05 2.88 -34.70
N ILE A 351 20.01 3.69 -34.45
CA ILE A 351 18.77 3.28 -33.81
C ILE A 351 17.66 3.42 -34.84
N ASP A 352 17.03 2.30 -35.22
CA ASP A 352 16.00 2.23 -36.23
C ASP A 352 16.41 2.92 -37.56
N LYS A 353 15.66 3.94 -37.96
CA LYS A 353 15.87 4.71 -39.20
C LYS A 353 16.77 5.94 -39.00
N SER A 354 17.41 6.09 -37.83
CA SER A 354 18.30 7.22 -37.57
C SER A 354 19.61 7.15 -38.36
N ALA A 355 20.33 8.28 -38.41
CA ALA A 355 21.67 8.30 -38.95
C ALA A 355 22.65 7.57 -38.00
N MET A 356 23.72 7.00 -38.57
CA MET A 356 24.81 6.44 -37.77
C MET A 356 25.54 7.57 -37.05
N VAL A 357 25.69 7.46 -35.73
CA VAL A 357 26.34 8.48 -34.90
C VAL A 357 27.48 7.87 -34.09
N ARG A 358 28.56 8.65 -33.91
CA ARG A 358 29.69 8.27 -33.07
C ARG A 358 29.35 8.51 -31.60
N GLN A 359 29.67 7.54 -30.73
CA GLN A 359 29.39 7.60 -29.30
C GLN A 359 30.59 7.11 -28.47
N LYS A 360 30.91 7.82 -27.39
CA LYS A 360 31.81 7.36 -26.32
C LYS A 360 31.07 7.24 -24.99
N SER A 361 31.29 6.15 -24.26
CA SER A 361 30.51 5.83 -23.05
C SER A 361 31.17 4.69 -22.24
N SER A 362 30.58 4.32 -21.10
CA SER A 362 30.89 3.08 -20.35
C SER A 362 30.26 1.81 -20.99
N GLY A 363 29.84 1.89 -22.26
CA GLY A 363 29.16 0.83 -22.99
C GLY A 363 27.65 1.05 -23.13
N ILE A 364 26.99 0.13 -23.81
CA ILE A 364 25.54 0.16 -24.05
C ILE A 364 24.89 -1.14 -23.57
N ALA A 365 23.79 -1.02 -22.84
CA ALA A 365 22.92 -2.12 -22.44
C ALA A 365 21.62 -2.09 -23.26
N ILE A 366 21.22 -3.22 -23.82
CA ILE A 366 20.02 -3.37 -24.65
C ILE A 366 19.20 -4.52 -24.07
N CYS A 367 17.95 -4.31 -23.67
CA CYS A 367 17.13 -5.32 -23.00
C CYS A 367 15.78 -5.56 -23.67
N THR A 368 15.22 -6.75 -23.42
CA THR A 368 13.82 -7.08 -23.69
C THR A 368 12.93 -6.65 -22.53
N GLY A 369 11.61 -6.85 -22.66
CA GLY A 369 10.68 -6.63 -21.54
C GLY A 369 10.99 -7.51 -20.33
N THR A 370 11.58 -8.70 -20.52
CA THR A 370 12.01 -9.54 -19.38
C THR A 370 13.21 -8.93 -18.66
N GLY A 371 14.19 -8.39 -19.40
CA GLY A 371 15.35 -7.70 -18.81
C GLY A 371 15.02 -6.33 -18.19
N SER A 372 13.84 -5.78 -18.47
CA SER A 372 13.40 -4.50 -17.92
C SER A 372 13.25 -4.46 -16.40
N THR A 373 13.18 -5.63 -15.74
CA THR A 373 13.18 -5.77 -14.27
C THR A 373 14.55 -6.11 -13.67
N SER A 374 15.60 -6.18 -14.50
CA SER A 374 16.94 -6.65 -14.14
C SER A 374 17.96 -5.49 -14.12
N TRP A 375 19.08 -5.63 -14.84
CA TRP A 375 20.16 -4.65 -14.87
C TRP A 375 19.69 -3.31 -15.45
N TYR A 376 18.85 -3.34 -16.49
CA TYR A 376 18.27 -2.13 -17.09
C TYR A 376 17.50 -1.28 -16.07
N PHE A 377 16.68 -1.90 -15.22
CA PHE A 377 15.99 -1.20 -14.15
C PHE A 377 16.99 -0.52 -13.22
N ASN A 378 17.98 -1.27 -12.74
CA ASN A 378 18.88 -0.82 -11.69
C ASN A 378 19.84 0.30 -12.14
N ILE A 379 20.24 0.34 -13.41
CA ILE A 379 21.08 1.46 -13.92
C ILE A 379 20.27 2.72 -14.24
N ASN A 380 18.95 2.61 -14.40
CA ASN A 380 18.10 3.73 -14.78
C ASN A 380 17.19 4.24 -13.66
N LYS A 381 17.04 3.49 -12.55
CA LYS A 381 16.16 3.87 -11.43
C LYS A 381 16.67 5.12 -10.72
N LEU A 382 15.72 5.91 -10.22
CA LEU A 382 16.00 6.99 -9.27
C LEU A 382 15.92 6.47 -7.84
N THR A 383 16.61 7.17 -6.95
CA THR A 383 16.43 7.06 -5.51
C THR A 383 15.64 8.25 -5.00
N ASP A 384 15.01 8.09 -3.85
CA ASP A 384 14.29 9.16 -3.16
C ASP A 384 15.20 10.36 -2.91
N GLN A 385 16.46 10.11 -2.55
CA GLN A 385 17.49 11.14 -2.41
C GLN A 385 17.69 11.94 -3.71
N CYS A 386 17.79 11.29 -4.87
CA CYS A 386 17.93 11.98 -6.15
C CYS A 386 16.71 12.85 -6.48
N VAL A 387 15.50 12.34 -6.22
CA VAL A 387 14.26 13.07 -6.47
C VAL A 387 14.14 14.28 -5.55
N SER A 388 14.38 14.11 -4.25
CA SER A 388 14.38 15.19 -3.26
C SER A 388 15.35 16.30 -3.65
N GLU A 389 16.58 15.96 -4.01
CA GLU A 389 17.60 16.93 -4.38
C GLU A 389 17.24 17.71 -5.66
N LEU A 390 16.68 17.03 -6.68
CA LEU A 390 16.20 17.69 -7.89
C LEU A 390 15.04 18.64 -7.61
N LEU A 391 14.10 18.25 -6.74
CA LEU A 391 12.99 19.11 -6.32
C LEU A 391 13.49 20.32 -5.52
N ARG A 392 14.50 20.14 -4.67
CA ARG A 392 15.14 21.23 -3.92
C ARG A 392 15.79 22.25 -4.86
N ILE A 393 16.60 21.78 -5.80
CA ILE A 393 17.25 22.65 -6.81
C ILE A 393 16.20 23.38 -7.65
N ALA A 394 15.15 22.68 -8.09
CA ALA A 394 14.06 23.29 -8.86
C ALA A 394 13.32 24.36 -8.03
N ALA A 395 13.08 24.11 -6.74
CA ALA A 395 12.45 25.06 -5.84
C ALA A 395 13.28 26.34 -5.71
N GLU A 396 14.58 26.19 -5.43
CA GLU A 396 15.53 27.30 -5.28
C GLU A 396 15.68 28.11 -6.57
N ARG A 397 15.83 27.43 -7.71
CA ARG A 397 16.13 28.08 -8.99
C ARG A 397 14.91 28.77 -9.59
N CYS A 398 13.76 28.11 -9.54
CA CYS A 398 12.52 28.62 -10.11
C CYS A 398 11.72 29.49 -9.12
N LYS A 399 12.19 29.62 -7.87
CA LYS A 399 11.50 30.33 -6.78
C LYS A 399 10.05 29.87 -6.59
N VAL A 400 9.85 28.56 -6.70
CA VAL A 400 8.56 27.90 -6.52
C VAL A 400 8.61 27.04 -5.27
N ASN A 401 7.48 26.91 -4.59
CA ASN A 401 7.39 26.03 -3.44
C ASN A 401 7.18 24.59 -3.94
N LEU A 402 8.21 23.74 -3.85
CA LEU A 402 8.11 22.31 -4.14
C LEU A 402 8.36 21.50 -2.86
N PRO A 403 7.64 20.39 -2.65
CA PRO A 403 7.69 19.64 -1.40
C PRO A 403 8.90 18.68 -1.37
N PHE A 404 10.13 19.20 -1.48
CA PHE A 404 11.35 18.39 -1.53
C PHE A 404 11.69 17.68 -0.21
N ASN A 405 11.18 18.18 0.92
CA ASN A 405 11.29 17.56 2.25
C ASN A 405 10.11 16.62 2.58
N ASN A 406 9.14 16.46 1.67
CA ASN A 406 8.02 15.57 1.88
C ASN A 406 8.38 14.17 1.35
N GLU A 407 8.72 13.27 2.27
CA GLU A 407 9.16 11.91 1.94
C GLU A 407 8.11 11.15 1.11
N GLN A 408 6.82 11.33 1.38
CA GLN A 408 5.75 10.68 0.61
C GLN A 408 5.74 11.14 -0.85
N VAL A 409 5.79 12.46 -1.10
CA VAL A 409 5.77 13.00 -2.47
C VAL A 409 7.03 12.59 -3.24
N VAL A 410 8.18 12.62 -2.57
CA VAL A 410 9.45 12.17 -3.12
C VAL A 410 9.38 10.69 -3.50
N SER A 411 8.87 9.84 -2.61
CA SER A 411 8.71 8.40 -2.84
C SER A 411 7.70 8.09 -3.94
N ASP A 412 6.57 8.81 -3.99
CA ASP A 412 5.55 8.66 -5.03
C ASP A 412 6.11 8.99 -6.42
N ILE A 413 6.87 10.09 -6.54
CA ILE A 413 7.53 10.49 -7.78
C ILE A 413 8.60 9.45 -8.17
N CYS A 414 9.40 9.00 -7.21
CA CYS A 414 10.43 7.99 -7.40
C CYS A 414 9.83 6.67 -7.92
N THR A 415 8.84 6.13 -7.21
CA THR A 415 8.10 4.93 -7.60
C THR A 415 7.46 5.08 -8.98
N LYS A 416 6.78 6.21 -9.24
CA LYS A 416 6.14 6.47 -10.54
C LYS A 416 7.12 6.54 -11.70
N PHE A 417 8.31 7.10 -11.49
CA PHE A 417 9.36 7.11 -12.51
C PHE A 417 9.92 5.70 -12.72
N ASN A 418 10.26 4.99 -11.63
CA ASN A 418 10.87 3.67 -11.69
C ASN A 418 9.94 2.64 -12.36
N GLN A 419 8.63 2.71 -12.12
CA GLN A 419 7.64 1.87 -12.79
C GLN A 419 7.61 2.05 -14.32
N GLN A 420 7.96 3.22 -14.84
CA GLN A 420 8.00 3.46 -16.29
C GLN A 420 9.18 2.76 -16.98
N LEU A 421 10.17 2.28 -16.23
CA LEU A 421 11.31 1.54 -16.76
C LEU A 421 10.96 0.10 -17.11
N ILE A 422 9.87 -0.43 -16.54
CA ILE A 422 9.42 -1.81 -16.72
C ILE A 422 8.40 -1.86 -17.86
N PHE A 423 8.58 -2.80 -18.79
CA PHE A 423 7.66 -3.00 -19.91
C PHE A 423 7.42 -4.47 -20.19
N SER A 424 6.35 -4.76 -20.95
CA SER A 424 5.83 -6.13 -21.08
C SER A 424 6.84 -7.10 -21.71
N PRO A 425 7.03 -8.31 -21.16
CA PRO A 425 7.89 -9.34 -21.73
C PRO A 425 7.55 -9.78 -23.16
N ASP A 426 6.30 -9.59 -23.59
CA ASP A 426 5.83 -9.92 -24.94
C ASP A 426 6.02 -8.78 -25.97
N SER A 427 6.53 -7.63 -25.53
CA SER A 427 6.83 -6.47 -26.38
C SER A 427 7.90 -6.78 -27.41
N GLN A 428 7.60 -6.49 -28.69
CA GLN A 428 8.54 -6.62 -29.81
C GLN A 428 9.59 -5.50 -29.86
N ARG A 429 9.48 -4.48 -29.00
CA ARG A 429 10.49 -3.42 -28.88
C ARG A 429 11.53 -3.78 -27.84
N MET A 430 12.78 -3.40 -28.10
CA MET A 430 13.87 -3.42 -27.13
C MET A 430 14.01 -2.06 -26.48
N ALA A 431 14.46 -2.01 -25.23
CA ALA A 431 14.94 -0.78 -24.62
C ALA A 431 16.46 -0.74 -24.63
N PHE A 432 17.07 0.43 -24.79
CA PHE A 432 18.51 0.62 -24.69
C PHE A 432 18.87 1.69 -23.66
N SER A 433 20.06 1.58 -23.09
CA SER A 433 20.67 2.56 -22.19
C SER A 433 22.17 2.67 -22.48
N VAL A 434 22.60 3.83 -22.96
CA VAL A 434 24.00 4.24 -23.09
C VAL A 434 24.49 4.68 -21.72
N ARG A 435 25.49 3.99 -21.18
CA ARG A 435 25.98 4.23 -19.82
C ARG A 435 27.01 5.35 -19.80
N ASP A 436 26.80 6.37 -18.98
CA ASP A 436 27.74 7.49 -18.81
C ASP A 436 28.20 8.11 -20.15
N PRO A 437 27.27 8.58 -21.00
CA PRO A 437 27.60 9.10 -22.32
C PRO A 437 28.47 10.36 -22.23
N ILE A 438 29.51 10.42 -23.07
CA ILE A 438 30.37 11.58 -23.23
C ILE A 438 29.86 12.43 -24.40
N PHE A 439 29.54 13.70 -24.13
CA PHE A 439 29.08 14.66 -25.15
C PHE A 439 30.09 15.80 -25.34
N ASN A 440 30.45 16.08 -26.59
CA ASN A 440 31.30 17.21 -26.98
C ASN A 440 31.13 17.53 -28.48
N ALA A 441 31.96 18.41 -29.05
CA ALA A 441 31.89 18.78 -30.47
C ALA A 441 32.03 17.58 -31.44
N THR A 442 32.69 16.50 -31.01
CA THR A 442 32.90 15.27 -31.79
C THR A 442 31.79 14.23 -31.55
N PHE A 443 31.21 14.21 -30.34
CA PHE A 443 30.16 13.26 -29.93
C PHE A 443 28.89 14.04 -29.60
N PRO A 444 27.97 14.23 -30.58
CA PRO A 444 26.78 15.04 -30.36
C PRO A 444 25.85 14.40 -29.31
N PRO A 445 25.01 15.21 -28.64
CA PRO A 445 24.02 14.69 -27.69
C PRO A 445 23.08 13.71 -28.37
N VAL A 446 23.03 12.48 -27.87
CA VAL A 446 22.03 11.46 -28.23
C VAL A 446 21.18 11.15 -27.00
N SER A 447 19.95 10.66 -27.22
CA SER A 447 19.14 10.20 -26.10
C SER A 447 19.89 9.06 -25.40
N PRO A 448 20.19 9.19 -24.08
CA PRO A 448 20.95 8.17 -23.36
C PRO A 448 20.16 6.88 -23.19
N ARG A 449 18.84 6.91 -23.38
CA ARG A 449 17.97 5.74 -23.33
C ARG A 449 16.76 5.91 -24.23
N GLY A 450 16.11 4.81 -24.56
CA GLY A 450 14.89 4.81 -25.37
C GLY A 450 14.46 3.41 -25.76
N PHE A 451 13.45 3.34 -26.63
CA PHE A 451 13.01 2.11 -27.28
C PHE A 451 13.49 2.06 -28.73
N ALA A 452 13.70 0.84 -29.24
CA ALA A 452 14.09 0.58 -30.62
C ALA A 452 13.49 -0.74 -31.12
N GLU A 453 13.23 -0.83 -32.41
CA GLU A 453 12.91 -2.07 -33.11
C GLU A 453 14.18 -2.77 -33.62
N LYS A 454 15.17 -1.97 -34.05
CA LYS A 454 16.46 -2.45 -34.54
C LYS A 454 17.59 -1.54 -34.08
N ILE A 455 18.65 -2.14 -33.54
CA ILE A 455 19.87 -1.42 -33.16
C ILE A 455 21.04 -1.99 -33.96
N PHE A 456 21.80 -1.09 -34.57
CA PHE A 456 23.05 -1.44 -35.25
C PHE A 456 24.22 -0.75 -34.54
N VAL A 457 25.23 -1.52 -34.16
CA VAL A 457 26.43 -1.03 -33.48
C VAL A 457 27.64 -1.43 -34.30
N LYS A 458 28.56 -0.49 -34.50
CA LYS A 458 29.88 -0.75 -35.07
C LYS A 458 30.93 -0.41 -34.04
N SER A 459 31.72 -1.40 -33.64
CA SER A 459 32.77 -1.19 -32.67
C SER A 459 33.90 -0.34 -33.22
N ARG A 460 34.42 0.53 -32.35
CA ARG A 460 35.70 1.23 -32.47
C ARG A 460 36.61 0.95 -31.26
N GLY A 461 36.25 -0.08 -30.49
CA GLY A 461 36.98 -0.51 -29.30
C GLY A 461 38.12 -1.47 -29.65
N TYR A 462 39.11 -1.57 -28.78
CA TYR A 462 40.28 -2.43 -29.03
C TYR A 462 40.15 -3.79 -28.36
N ASP A 463 39.51 -3.83 -27.19
CA ASP A 463 39.20 -5.04 -26.44
C ASP A 463 37.74 -5.00 -25.99
N ALA A 464 36.86 -4.84 -26.98
CA ALA A 464 35.42 -4.73 -26.76
C ALA A 464 34.74 -6.08 -26.94
N HIS A 465 33.69 -6.29 -26.14
CA HIS A 465 32.93 -7.52 -26.09
C HIS A 465 31.44 -7.25 -26.17
N LEU A 466 30.72 -8.22 -26.76
CA LEU A 466 29.28 -8.33 -26.73
C LEU A 466 28.90 -9.48 -25.78
N VAL A 467 28.23 -9.15 -24.68
CA VAL A 467 27.82 -10.10 -23.63
C VAL A 467 26.32 -10.32 -23.69
N VAL A 468 25.88 -11.58 -23.73
CA VAL A 468 24.47 -11.99 -23.79
C VAL A 468 24.05 -12.59 -22.45
N ASP A 469 23.02 -12.01 -21.83
CA ASP A 469 22.39 -12.44 -20.55
C ASP A 469 23.39 -12.68 -19.40
N GLY A 470 24.56 -12.05 -19.46
CA GLY A 470 25.67 -12.28 -18.52
C GLY A 470 26.30 -13.67 -18.58
N GLY A 471 25.88 -14.52 -19.53
CA GLY A 471 26.31 -15.92 -19.62
C GLY A 471 27.43 -16.19 -20.63
N VAL A 472 27.42 -15.47 -21.76
CA VAL A 472 28.34 -15.71 -22.89
C VAL A 472 28.86 -14.38 -23.43
N SER A 473 30.16 -14.30 -23.70
CA SER A 473 30.84 -13.16 -24.30
C SER A 473 31.32 -13.47 -25.71
N TYR A 474 31.22 -12.50 -26.62
CA TYR A 474 31.74 -12.56 -27.98
C TYR A 474 32.69 -11.39 -28.22
N GLN A 475 33.81 -11.64 -28.90
CA GLN A 475 34.72 -10.57 -29.29
C GLN A 475 34.03 -9.58 -30.24
N PHE A 476 34.23 -8.29 -30.01
CA PHE A 476 33.57 -7.20 -30.72
C PHE A 476 34.48 -5.99 -30.89
N ASN A 477 35.68 -6.21 -31.44
CA ASN A 477 36.74 -5.20 -31.62
C ASN A 477 36.52 -4.31 -32.85
N ASP A 478 37.39 -3.31 -33.05
CA ASP A 478 37.27 -2.27 -34.09
C ASP A 478 36.95 -2.86 -35.46
N GLY A 479 35.90 -2.31 -36.09
CA GLY A 479 35.40 -2.76 -37.38
C GLY A 479 34.30 -3.82 -37.30
N ALA A 480 34.15 -4.54 -36.18
CA ALA A 480 33.05 -5.47 -35.97
C ALA A 480 31.70 -4.73 -35.89
N GLU A 481 30.67 -5.34 -36.45
CA GLU A 481 29.33 -4.78 -36.60
C GLU A 481 28.29 -5.76 -36.05
N ALA A 482 27.38 -5.29 -35.20
CA ALA A 482 26.31 -6.06 -34.59
C ALA A 482 24.96 -5.47 -34.99
N SER A 483 24.04 -6.33 -35.44
CA SER A 483 22.63 -6.02 -35.62
C SER A 483 21.82 -6.77 -34.56
N LEU A 484 21.00 -6.03 -33.80
CA LEU A 484 20.12 -6.55 -32.77
C LEU A 484 18.67 -6.30 -33.17
N GLU A 485 17.85 -7.34 -33.13
CA GLU A 485 16.44 -7.33 -33.54
C GLU A 485 15.62 -8.30 -32.69
N VAL A 486 14.30 -8.12 -32.64
CA VAL A 486 13.37 -9.04 -31.99
C VAL A 486 12.39 -9.58 -33.03
N HIS A 487 12.20 -10.90 -33.05
CA HIS A 487 11.30 -11.59 -33.98
C HIS A 487 10.34 -12.50 -33.24
N GLU A 488 9.08 -12.61 -33.70
CA GLU A 488 8.05 -13.41 -33.02
C GLU A 488 8.37 -14.91 -32.98
N GLU A 489 9.09 -15.43 -33.99
CA GLU A 489 9.52 -16.82 -34.03
C GLU A 489 10.58 -17.14 -32.97
N ASP A 490 11.32 -16.13 -32.51
CA ASP A 490 12.32 -16.28 -31.46
C ASP A 490 11.70 -16.25 -30.06
N ALA A 491 10.40 -15.98 -29.91
CA ALA A 491 9.79 -15.86 -28.59
C ALA A 491 9.85 -17.18 -27.78
N LEU A 492 10.23 -17.06 -26.51
CA LEU A 492 10.25 -18.17 -25.56
C LEU A 492 8.85 -18.38 -24.95
N ARG A 493 8.31 -19.59 -25.09
CA ARG A 493 7.02 -19.94 -24.48
C ARG A 493 7.20 -20.24 -23.00
N THR A 494 6.45 -19.53 -22.16
CA THR A 494 6.49 -19.65 -20.69
C THR A 494 5.08 -19.69 -20.13
N VAL A 495 4.94 -20.04 -18.86
CA VAL A 495 3.65 -20.05 -18.18
C VAL A 495 3.56 -18.91 -17.20
N ILE A 496 2.42 -18.23 -17.22
CA ILE A 496 1.94 -17.44 -16.09
C ILE A 496 0.67 -18.10 -15.59
N PHE A 497 0.50 -18.18 -14.28
CA PHE A 497 -0.85 -18.39 -13.79
C PHE A 497 -1.66 -17.17 -14.22
N SER A 498 -2.77 -17.43 -14.89
CA SER A 498 -3.79 -16.41 -15.02
C SER A 498 -4.06 -15.86 -13.61
N VAL A 499 -4.48 -14.62 -13.51
CA VAL A 499 -5.22 -14.20 -12.30
C VAL A 499 -6.53 -15.01 -12.35
N VAL A 500 -6.44 -16.27 -11.95
CA VAL A 500 -7.53 -17.23 -12.03
C VAL A 500 -8.37 -16.98 -10.80
N SER A 501 -9.68 -17.06 -10.99
CA SER A 501 -10.59 -17.55 -9.95
C SER A 501 -9.96 -18.71 -9.16
N TYR A 502 -9.31 -18.35 -8.07
CA TYR A 502 -8.92 -19.25 -7.00
C TYR A 502 -10.09 -20.21 -6.75
N ALA A 503 -9.80 -21.48 -6.46
CA ALA A 503 -10.80 -22.49 -6.09
C ALA A 503 -11.42 -22.21 -4.70
N LEU A 504 -11.46 -20.93 -4.33
CA LEU A 504 -12.10 -20.38 -3.17
C LEU A 504 -13.60 -20.51 -3.37
N GLU A 505 -14.22 -21.38 -2.58
CA GLU A 505 -15.65 -21.60 -2.63
C GLU A 505 -16.33 -20.59 -1.69
N GLY A 506 -17.05 -19.64 -2.28
CA GLY A 506 -17.88 -18.69 -1.56
C GLY A 506 -19.36 -19.05 -1.66
N LYS A 507 -20.19 -18.46 -0.80
CA LYS A 507 -21.64 -18.58 -0.86
C LYS A 507 -22.19 -17.69 -1.98
N ASP A 508 -23.00 -18.27 -2.85
CA ASP A 508 -23.78 -17.50 -3.82
C ASP A 508 -24.92 -16.76 -3.12
N LEU A 509 -24.72 -15.46 -2.89
CA LEU A 509 -25.67 -14.61 -2.17
C LEU A 509 -26.76 -14.04 -3.10
N SER A 510 -26.44 -13.86 -4.38
CA SER A 510 -27.40 -13.49 -5.42
C SER A 510 -26.88 -13.87 -6.81
N GLU A 511 -27.66 -13.63 -7.87
CA GLU A 511 -27.22 -13.83 -9.26
C GLU A 511 -25.95 -13.07 -9.63
N VAL A 512 -25.62 -11.98 -8.91
CA VAL A 512 -24.51 -11.06 -9.21
C VAL A 512 -23.52 -10.86 -8.06
N VAL A 513 -23.73 -11.48 -6.89
CA VAL A 513 -22.85 -11.32 -5.70
C VAL A 513 -22.43 -12.69 -5.16
N VAL A 514 -21.13 -12.85 -4.93
CA VAL A 514 -20.54 -13.98 -4.18
C VAL A 514 -20.05 -13.43 -2.84
N GLY A 515 -20.39 -14.12 -1.76
CA GLY A 515 -19.89 -13.84 -0.41
C GLY A 515 -18.83 -14.85 -0.01
N TYR A 516 -17.65 -14.38 0.37
CA TYR A 516 -16.65 -15.17 1.06
C TYR A 516 -16.76 -14.87 2.55
N LEU A 517 -17.44 -15.74 3.28
CA LEU A 517 -17.92 -15.48 4.63
C LEU A 517 -17.09 -16.24 5.66
N GLY A 518 -16.69 -15.56 6.73
CA GLY A 518 -15.97 -16.19 7.84
C GLY A 518 -14.51 -16.52 7.55
N ILE A 519 -13.79 -15.66 6.80
CA ILE A 519 -12.37 -15.85 6.54
C ILE A 519 -11.57 -15.43 7.79
N PRO A 520 -10.77 -16.31 8.41
CA PRO A 520 -9.93 -15.93 9.54
C PRO A 520 -8.80 -15.03 9.04
N TYR A 521 -8.79 -13.77 9.46
CA TYR A 521 -7.67 -12.86 9.15
C TYR A 521 -6.57 -12.93 10.23
N ALA A 522 -6.91 -13.42 11.42
CA ALA A 522 -6.00 -13.63 12.54
C ALA A 522 -6.33 -14.92 13.31
N LYS A 523 -5.36 -15.43 14.06
CA LYS A 523 -5.56 -16.60 14.94
C LYS A 523 -6.56 -16.26 16.04
N ALA A 524 -7.38 -17.24 16.42
CA ALA A 524 -8.36 -17.10 17.49
C ALA A 524 -7.69 -16.61 18.80
N PRO A 525 -8.13 -15.47 19.38
CA PRO A 525 -7.51 -14.84 20.55
C PRO A 525 -7.95 -15.50 21.88
N ILE A 526 -7.94 -16.83 21.90
CA ILE A 526 -8.37 -17.65 23.04
C ILE A 526 -7.16 -18.10 23.88
N LYS A 527 -7.42 -18.48 25.14
CA LYS A 527 -6.42 -19.05 26.06
C LYS A 527 -5.17 -18.15 26.15
N ASP A 528 -4.01 -18.66 25.75
CA ASP A 528 -2.71 -17.98 25.83
C ASP A 528 -2.62 -16.77 24.90
N LEU A 529 -3.50 -16.65 23.90
CA LEU A 529 -3.59 -15.50 23.00
C LEU A 529 -4.57 -14.43 23.50
N ARG A 530 -5.32 -14.69 24.58
CA ARG A 530 -6.15 -13.67 25.23
C ARG A 530 -5.25 -12.59 25.85
N PHE A 531 -5.66 -11.33 25.71
CA PHE A 531 -4.87 -10.16 26.12
C PHE A 531 -3.46 -10.14 25.50
N LYS A 532 -3.38 -10.41 24.20
CA LYS A 532 -2.19 -10.26 23.36
C LYS A 532 -2.55 -9.65 22.00
N GLU A 533 -1.56 -9.07 21.32
CA GLU A 533 -1.72 -8.64 19.94
C GLU A 533 -2.11 -9.81 19.04
N SER A 534 -2.96 -9.56 18.04
CA SER A 534 -3.37 -10.62 17.12
C SER A 534 -2.24 -11.02 16.17
N GLU A 535 -2.21 -12.32 15.84
CA GLU A 535 -1.26 -12.91 14.91
C GLU A 535 -1.99 -13.29 13.62
N ILE A 536 -1.40 -13.01 12.45
CA ILE A 536 -1.98 -13.36 11.14
C ILE A 536 -2.25 -14.87 11.07
N ALA A 537 -3.44 -15.25 10.61
CA ALA A 537 -3.81 -16.64 10.37
C ALA A 537 -3.28 -17.13 9.02
N SER A 538 -3.00 -18.43 8.92
CA SER A 538 -2.75 -19.07 7.63
C SER A 538 -4.03 -19.08 6.80
N PHE A 539 -4.00 -18.49 5.61
CA PHE A 539 -5.14 -18.43 4.72
C PHE A 539 -5.11 -19.57 3.69
N ASP A 540 -6.22 -20.31 3.56
CA ASP A 540 -6.37 -21.36 2.56
C ASP A 540 -7.08 -20.81 1.32
N GLU A 541 -6.31 -20.47 0.29
CA GLU A 541 -6.82 -19.97 -1.00
C GLU A 541 -7.72 -20.98 -1.75
N THR A 542 -7.86 -22.20 -1.24
CA THR A 542 -8.73 -23.26 -1.76
C THR A 542 -9.83 -23.67 -0.78
N GLY A 543 -10.00 -22.92 0.31
CA GLY A 543 -10.99 -23.21 1.35
C GLY A 543 -12.42 -22.84 0.96
N THR A 544 -13.37 -23.37 1.73
CA THR A 544 -14.81 -23.05 1.64
C THR A 544 -15.19 -22.04 2.72
N TYR A 545 -15.69 -20.88 2.30
CA TYR A 545 -16.02 -19.73 3.16
C TYR A 545 -17.46 -19.28 2.92
N THR A 546 -18.41 -19.98 3.54
CA THR A 546 -19.85 -19.87 3.23
C THR A 546 -20.73 -19.45 4.42
N GLU A 547 -20.17 -19.33 5.62
CA GLU A 547 -20.93 -19.05 6.84
C GLU A 547 -20.52 -17.72 7.48
N TRP A 548 -21.51 -16.96 7.96
CA TRP A 548 -21.24 -15.72 8.68
C TRP A 548 -20.62 -16.03 10.05
N PRO A 549 -19.50 -15.39 10.39
CA PRO A 549 -18.90 -15.54 11.71
C PRO A 549 -19.71 -14.79 12.75
N LYS A 550 -19.61 -15.21 14.02
CA LYS A 550 -20.10 -14.41 15.15
C LYS A 550 -19.12 -13.28 15.45
N GLY A 551 -19.64 -12.12 15.84
CA GLY A 551 -18.82 -11.01 16.31
C GLY A 551 -18.17 -11.26 17.66
N CYS A 552 -17.19 -10.42 18.01
CA CYS A 552 -16.49 -10.50 19.28
C CYS A 552 -17.40 -10.09 20.45
N SER A 553 -17.20 -10.71 21.62
CA SER A 553 -17.91 -10.34 22.85
C SER A 553 -17.70 -8.88 23.22
N GLY A 554 -18.79 -8.12 23.28
CA GLY A 554 -18.79 -6.70 23.62
C GLY A 554 -18.68 -6.42 25.13
N TYR A 555 -18.76 -5.13 25.48
CA TYR A 555 -18.69 -4.64 26.86
C TYR A 555 -19.85 -5.10 27.75
N LEU A 556 -21.07 -5.18 27.21
CA LEU A 556 -22.29 -5.59 27.93
C LEU A 556 -23.04 -6.75 27.25
N ASP A 557 -22.48 -7.29 26.17
CA ASP A 557 -23.13 -8.29 25.33
C ASP A 557 -22.73 -9.72 25.74
N GLU A 558 -23.72 -10.51 26.16
CA GLU A 558 -23.57 -11.93 26.54
C GLU A 558 -23.57 -12.86 25.31
N GLY A 559 -23.83 -12.36 24.10
CA GLY A 559 -24.00 -13.16 22.87
C GLY A 559 -22.74 -13.42 22.02
N GLY A 560 -21.66 -12.66 22.22
CA GLY A 560 -20.45 -12.73 21.38
C GLY A 560 -19.48 -13.86 21.74
N ASN A 561 -18.56 -14.19 20.82
CA ASN A 561 -17.55 -15.23 20.99
C ASN A 561 -16.13 -14.66 21.14
N GLU A 562 -15.21 -15.38 21.77
CA GLU A 562 -13.79 -15.02 21.77
C GLU A 562 -13.08 -15.41 20.48
N ASP A 563 -13.48 -16.54 19.88
CA ASP A 563 -13.07 -16.88 18.53
C ASP A 563 -13.93 -16.10 17.53
N CYS A 564 -13.45 -14.90 17.18
CA CYS A 564 -14.22 -13.89 16.47
C CYS A 564 -13.42 -13.07 15.45
N LEU A 565 -12.13 -13.33 15.25
CA LEU A 565 -11.27 -12.54 14.34
C LEU A 565 -11.43 -12.99 12.88
N TYR A 566 -12.63 -12.77 12.35
CA TYR A 566 -13.04 -13.14 11.01
C TYR A 566 -13.43 -11.93 10.17
N LEU A 567 -13.20 -12.06 8.88
CA LEU A 567 -13.59 -11.10 7.85
C LEU A 567 -14.50 -11.80 6.84
N SER A 568 -15.56 -11.11 6.43
CA SER A 568 -16.45 -11.54 5.36
C SER A 568 -16.41 -10.52 4.24
N LEU A 569 -16.32 -10.98 2.99
CA LEU A 569 -16.21 -10.12 1.81
C LEU A 569 -17.25 -10.46 0.76
N LEU A 570 -18.05 -9.47 0.37
CA LEU A 570 -19.04 -9.58 -0.68
C LEU A 570 -18.50 -8.92 -1.94
N VAL A 571 -18.43 -9.71 -3.01
CA VAL A 571 -17.78 -9.35 -4.28
C VAL A 571 -18.76 -9.51 -5.42
N HIS A 572 -18.76 -8.54 -6.33
CA HIS A 572 -19.58 -8.59 -7.53
C HIS A 572 -19.05 -9.65 -8.54
N ARG A 573 -19.89 -10.57 -9.03
CA ARG A 573 -19.53 -11.71 -9.90
C ARG A 573 -18.87 -11.33 -11.22
N LYS A 574 -19.33 -10.23 -11.83
CA LYS A 574 -18.81 -9.78 -13.13
C LYS A 574 -17.31 -9.59 -13.03
N LYS A 575 -16.49 -10.34 -13.78
CA LYS A 575 -15.03 -10.14 -13.75
C LYS A 575 -14.69 -8.73 -14.27
N SER A 576 -13.84 -8.03 -13.54
CA SER A 576 -13.31 -6.71 -13.91
C SER A 576 -11.79 -6.83 -14.02
N SER A 577 -11.19 -6.22 -15.04
CA SER A 577 -9.73 -6.08 -15.13
C SER A 577 -9.18 -5.04 -14.13
N GLU A 578 -10.05 -4.15 -13.65
CA GLU A 578 -9.72 -3.16 -12.62
C GLU A 578 -10.11 -3.64 -11.22
N LYS A 579 -9.19 -3.38 -10.27
CA LYS A 579 -9.42 -3.52 -8.82
C LYS A 579 -10.56 -2.62 -8.36
N ARG A 580 -11.42 -3.11 -7.48
CA ARG A 580 -12.60 -2.40 -6.99
C ARG A 580 -12.34 -1.70 -5.68
N SER A 581 -12.94 -0.52 -5.49
CA SER A 581 -12.98 0.06 -4.15
C SER A 581 -13.67 -0.90 -3.19
N THR A 582 -13.24 -0.93 -1.93
CA THR A 582 -13.81 -1.78 -0.89
C THR A 582 -14.23 -0.89 0.28
N LEU A 583 -15.49 -0.97 0.68
CA LEU A 583 -15.96 -0.42 1.95
C LEU A 583 -15.86 -1.51 3.02
N LEU A 584 -14.88 -1.41 3.91
CA LEU A 584 -14.66 -2.33 5.03
C LEU A 584 -15.36 -1.78 6.29
N ILE A 585 -16.40 -2.48 6.74
CA ILE A 585 -17.19 -2.16 7.92
C ILE A 585 -16.59 -2.90 9.12
N ILE A 586 -16.16 -2.18 10.14
CA ILE A 586 -15.68 -2.75 11.39
C ILE A 586 -16.82 -2.74 12.41
N THR A 587 -17.33 -3.92 12.76
CA THR A 587 -18.46 -4.07 13.68
C THR A 587 -18.48 -5.47 14.29
N ASN A 588 -18.94 -5.55 15.54
CA ASN A 588 -19.20 -6.82 16.23
C ASN A 588 -20.67 -7.24 16.18
N GLU A 589 -21.55 -6.37 15.68
CA GLU A 589 -22.98 -6.66 15.57
C GLU A 589 -23.32 -7.43 14.29
N GLU A 590 -24.35 -8.26 14.36
CA GLU A 590 -24.89 -8.99 13.22
C GLU A 590 -25.60 -8.02 12.25
N LEU A 591 -25.26 -8.09 10.98
CA LEU A 591 -25.81 -7.26 9.91
C LEU A 591 -26.66 -8.11 8.94
N SER A 592 -27.68 -7.49 8.36
CA SER A 592 -28.58 -8.10 7.38
C SER A 592 -27.84 -8.41 6.07
N GLU A 593 -27.73 -9.69 5.74
CA GLU A 593 -27.17 -10.18 4.48
C GLU A 593 -27.84 -9.50 3.27
N LYS A 594 -29.18 -9.35 3.29
CA LYS A 594 -29.96 -8.72 2.22
C LYS A 594 -29.55 -7.27 1.99
N LYS A 595 -29.35 -6.51 3.07
CA LYS A 595 -28.99 -5.08 2.98
C LYS A 595 -27.54 -4.90 2.53
N LEU A 596 -26.62 -5.75 2.99
CA LEU A 596 -25.22 -5.74 2.55
C LEU A 596 -25.09 -6.07 1.06
N ILE A 597 -25.83 -7.07 0.55
CA ILE A 597 -25.90 -7.38 -0.88
C ILE A 597 -26.33 -6.14 -1.69
N GLY A 598 -27.29 -5.37 -1.19
CA GLY A 598 -27.78 -4.15 -1.84
C GLY A 598 -26.76 -3.02 -1.98
N LEU A 599 -25.68 -3.04 -1.20
CA LEU A 599 -24.59 -2.05 -1.29
C LEU A 599 -23.50 -2.44 -2.30
N VAL A 600 -23.41 -3.73 -2.65
CA VAL A 600 -22.41 -4.23 -3.61
C VAL A 600 -22.73 -3.70 -5.01
N SER A 601 -21.72 -3.21 -5.71
CA SER A 601 -21.87 -2.76 -7.10
C SER A 601 -20.64 -3.10 -7.94
N SER A 602 -20.72 -2.95 -9.26
CA SER A 602 -19.58 -3.25 -10.15
C SER A 602 -18.24 -2.59 -9.73
N PRO A 603 -18.19 -1.34 -9.21
CA PRO A 603 -16.96 -0.72 -8.70
C PRO A 603 -16.73 -0.89 -7.18
N LEU A 604 -17.64 -1.50 -6.42
CA LEU A 604 -17.59 -1.51 -4.95
C LEU A 604 -17.80 -2.92 -4.38
N ASN A 605 -16.81 -3.40 -3.64
CA ASN A 605 -16.92 -4.54 -2.74
C ASN A 605 -17.33 -4.07 -1.33
N ILE A 606 -17.98 -4.94 -0.57
CA ILE A 606 -18.36 -4.69 0.82
C ILE A 606 -17.69 -5.74 1.72
N GLY A 607 -16.89 -5.29 2.67
CA GLY A 607 -16.26 -6.13 3.69
C GLY A 607 -16.86 -5.89 5.07
N VAL A 608 -16.92 -6.91 5.89
CA VAL A 608 -17.29 -6.82 7.31
C VAL A 608 -16.24 -7.55 8.14
N ALA A 609 -15.66 -6.90 9.14
CA ALA A 609 -14.71 -7.53 10.06
C ALA A 609 -15.08 -7.22 11.51
N ALA A 610 -15.02 -8.25 12.35
CA ALA A 610 -15.18 -8.14 13.79
C ALA A 610 -13.82 -7.89 14.45
N ILE A 611 -13.80 -7.17 15.57
CA ILE A 611 -12.56 -6.84 16.31
C ILE A 611 -12.82 -6.97 17.80
N ARG A 612 -11.80 -7.33 18.60
CA ARG A 612 -11.98 -7.37 20.05
C ARG A 612 -12.34 -5.99 20.58
N SER A 613 -13.36 -5.95 21.43
CA SER A 613 -13.89 -4.76 22.07
C SER A 613 -13.99 -4.92 23.59
N GLY A 614 -14.33 -3.85 24.31
CA GLY A 614 -14.46 -3.88 25.76
C GLY A 614 -13.19 -4.37 26.46
N LEU A 615 -13.36 -5.16 27.54
CA LEU A 615 -12.26 -5.71 28.34
C LEU A 615 -11.22 -6.47 27.50
N LEU A 616 -11.68 -7.26 26.51
CA LEU A 616 -10.79 -8.09 25.69
C LEU A 616 -10.09 -7.29 24.59
N GLY A 617 -10.69 -6.19 24.14
CA GLY A 617 -10.11 -5.27 23.15
C GLY A 617 -9.16 -4.25 23.75
N SER A 618 -9.40 -3.83 25.00
CA SER A 618 -8.55 -2.85 25.69
C SER A 618 -8.52 -3.14 27.19
N PHE A 619 -7.32 -3.33 27.74
CA PHE A 619 -7.14 -3.60 29.16
C PHE A 619 -5.94 -2.84 29.71
N ALA A 620 -6.16 -2.11 30.81
CA ALA A 620 -5.19 -1.15 31.35
C ALA A 620 -4.74 -0.16 30.26
N ASN A 621 -3.44 -0.11 29.97
CA ASN A 621 -2.86 0.77 28.95
C ASN A 621 -2.66 0.07 27.59
N SER A 622 -3.02 -1.21 27.46
CA SER A 622 -2.87 -2.00 26.24
C SER A 622 -4.18 -2.07 25.45
N SER A 623 -4.11 -1.97 24.12
CA SER A 623 -5.27 -1.96 23.23
C SER A 623 -5.12 -2.96 22.08
N TYR A 624 -5.46 -4.21 22.36
CA TYR A 624 -5.36 -5.33 21.42
C TYR A 624 -6.31 -5.22 20.20
N GLY A 625 -7.42 -4.49 20.31
CA GLY A 625 -8.30 -4.23 19.17
C GLY A 625 -7.63 -3.46 18.03
N ILE A 626 -6.52 -2.75 18.31
CA ILE A 626 -5.75 -2.05 17.28
C ILE A 626 -5.05 -3.03 16.33
N SER A 627 -4.38 -4.07 16.86
CA SER A 627 -3.75 -5.08 15.98
C SER A 627 -4.79 -5.86 15.18
N ASP A 628 -6.00 -6.05 15.73
CA ASP A 628 -7.10 -6.71 15.03
C ASP A 628 -7.50 -5.94 13.76
N VAL A 629 -7.70 -4.62 13.86
CA VAL A 629 -7.96 -3.75 12.70
C VAL A 629 -6.81 -3.83 11.70
N ILE A 630 -5.57 -3.77 12.20
CA ILE A 630 -4.37 -3.77 11.34
C ILE A 630 -4.26 -5.06 10.54
N ASN A 631 -4.45 -6.20 11.19
CA ASN A 631 -4.37 -7.50 10.54
C ASN A 631 -5.52 -7.74 9.57
N ALA A 632 -6.73 -7.23 9.84
CA ALA A 632 -7.85 -7.28 8.90
C ALA A 632 -7.54 -6.51 7.60
N VAL A 633 -6.98 -5.30 7.70
CA VAL A 633 -6.58 -4.51 6.53
C VAL A 633 -5.40 -5.15 5.80
N LYS A 634 -4.37 -5.60 6.52
CA LYS A 634 -3.21 -6.31 5.94
C LYS A 634 -3.65 -7.56 5.18
N PHE A 635 -4.60 -8.33 5.73
CA PHE A 635 -5.15 -9.49 5.07
C PHE A 635 -5.77 -9.14 3.70
N LEU A 636 -6.64 -8.12 3.64
CA LEU A 636 -7.24 -7.69 2.38
C LEU A 636 -6.21 -7.24 1.35
N LYS A 637 -5.14 -6.56 1.80
CA LYS A 637 -4.06 -6.11 0.92
C LYS A 637 -3.22 -7.24 0.36
N ASN A 638 -2.79 -8.16 1.22
CA ASN A 638 -1.98 -9.30 0.83
C ASN A 638 -2.73 -10.21 -0.16
N ASN A 639 -4.06 -10.22 -0.09
CA ASN A 639 -4.94 -11.01 -0.94
C ASN A 639 -5.72 -10.13 -1.96
N ALA A 640 -5.22 -8.93 -2.28
CA ALA A 640 -5.95 -7.96 -3.08
C ALA A 640 -6.25 -8.45 -4.50
N ASP A 641 -5.32 -9.20 -5.11
CA ASP A 641 -5.48 -9.75 -6.46
C ASP A 641 -6.51 -10.90 -6.47
N LEU A 642 -6.59 -11.67 -5.39
CA LEU A 642 -7.57 -12.74 -5.21
C LEU A 642 -8.99 -12.20 -5.15
N PHE A 643 -9.20 -11.19 -4.31
CA PHE A 643 -10.52 -10.66 -4.05
C PHE A 643 -10.89 -9.47 -4.95
N ASN A 644 -10.01 -9.11 -5.89
CA ASN A 644 -10.12 -7.91 -6.73
C ASN A 644 -10.35 -6.62 -5.92
N VAL A 645 -9.58 -6.47 -4.83
CA VAL A 645 -9.63 -5.32 -3.90
C VAL A 645 -8.64 -4.24 -4.35
N GLY A 646 -9.13 -3.01 -4.44
CA GLY A 646 -8.40 -1.78 -4.76
C GLY A 646 -8.36 -0.85 -3.54
N GLU A 647 -8.78 0.40 -3.71
CA GLU A 647 -8.82 1.39 -2.62
C GLU A 647 -9.72 0.91 -1.46
N ILE A 648 -9.24 1.01 -0.23
CA ILE A 648 -9.95 0.59 0.98
C ILE A 648 -10.46 1.82 1.72
N THR A 649 -11.79 1.90 1.87
CA THR A 649 -12.46 2.83 2.78
C THR A 649 -12.92 2.07 4.01
N VAL A 650 -12.44 2.47 5.18
CA VAL A 650 -12.85 1.86 6.46
C VAL A 650 -14.00 2.65 7.07
N TRP A 651 -14.97 1.95 7.66
CA TRP A 651 -16.08 2.55 8.39
C TRP A 651 -16.29 1.85 9.73
N ALA A 652 -16.44 2.64 10.78
CA ALA A 652 -16.86 2.15 12.09
C ALA A 652 -17.68 3.21 12.84
N GLU A 653 -18.32 2.79 13.92
CA GLU A 653 -19.21 3.61 14.74
C GLU A 653 -18.89 3.44 16.25
N SER A 654 -19.01 4.51 17.04
CA SER A 654 -18.79 4.49 18.50
C SER A 654 -17.42 3.94 18.92
N PHE A 655 -17.36 2.88 19.74
CA PHE A 655 -16.10 2.34 20.26
C PHE A 655 -15.21 1.80 19.14
N GLU A 656 -15.79 1.06 18.19
CA GLU A 656 -15.05 0.53 17.05
C GLU A 656 -14.45 1.66 16.21
N ALA A 657 -15.11 2.82 16.14
CA ALA A 657 -14.58 4.01 15.47
C ALA A 657 -13.37 4.63 16.19
N GLU A 658 -13.36 4.59 17.52
CA GLU A 658 -12.19 5.02 18.30
C GLU A 658 -11.01 4.06 18.09
N THR A 659 -11.24 2.76 18.19
CA THR A 659 -10.20 1.75 17.92
C THR A 659 -9.68 1.83 16.49
N LEU A 660 -10.57 2.02 15.51
CA LEU A 660 -10.21 2.24 14.12
C LEU A 660 -9.38 3.53 13.96
N ALA A 661 -9.79 4.63 14.56
CA ALA A 661 -9.03 5.89 14.50
C ALA A 661 -7.63 5.75 15.11
N SER A 662 -7.51 5.03 16.24
CA SER A 662 -6.22 4.70 16.85
C SER A 662 -5.37 3.79 15.95
N ALA A 663 -5.97 2.83 15.25
CA ALA A 663 -5.27 1.96 14.32
C ALA A 663 -4.77 2.70 13.07
N LEU A 664 -5.55 3.66 12.55
CA LEU A 664 -5.13 4.54 11.46
C LEU A 664 -3.88 5.35 11.85
N SER A 665 -3.75 5.71 13.12
CA SER A 665 -2.66 6.50 13.69
C SER A 665 -1.34 5.74 13.87
N GLN A 666 -1.32 4.41 13.75
CA GLN A 666 -0.10 3.62 13.87
C GLN A 666 0.82 3.77 12.63
N ALA A 667 1.21 5.03 12.40
CA ALA A 667 2.56 5.56 12.13
C ALA A 667 3.43 5.70 13.41
N GLY A 668 2.88 5.43 14.61
CA GLY A 668 3.60 5.61 15.88
C GLY A 668 3.45 4.47 16.89
N ILE A 669 4.24 3.40 16.76
CA ILE A 669 4.86 2.65 17.88
C ILE A 669 6.17 2.03 17.37
N GLU A 670 7.29 2.75 17.53
CA GLU A 670 8.66 2.21 17.45
C GLU A 670 9.05 1.36 18.68
N GLN A 671 8.17 1.20 19.68
CA GLN A 671 8.55 0.62 20.98
C GLN A 671 8.23 -0.86 21.21
N PHE A 672 7.55 -1.56 20.31
CA PHE A 672 7.16 -2.97 20.55
C PHE A 672 7.67 -4.00 19.53
N PHE A 673 8.06 -3.57 18.33
CA PHE A 673 8.35 -4.50 17.24
C PHE A 673 9.69 -4.16 16.62
N GLN A 674 10.75 -4.90 16.96
CA GLN A 674 12.07 -4.86 16.30
C GLN A 674 11.96 -5.23 14.80
N ILE A 675 11.28 -4.40 14.01
CA ILE A 675 11.00 -4.57 12.58
C ILE A 675 11.61 -3.35 11.86
N PRO A 676 12.36 -3.54 10.77
CA PRO A 676 13.01 -2.46 10.04
C PRO A 676 12.01 -1.47 9.40
N TYR A 677 12.51 -0.24 9.24
CA TYR A 677 11.82 1.05 9.07
C TYR A 677 10.99 1.25 7.77
N GLU A 678 10.89 0.29 6.85
CA GLU A 678 10.39 0.56 5.47
C GLU A 678 8.90 0.23 5.18
N ASP A 679 8.07 -0.24 6.14
CA ASP A 679 6.70 -0.73 5.87
C ASP A 679 5.53 0.08 6.50
N PHE A 680 5.70 1.40 6.73
CA PHE A 680 4.85 2.16 7.67
C PHE A 680 3.54 2.79 7.12
N TYR A 681 2.89 2.19 6.12
CA TYR A 681 1.54 2.62 5.69
C TYR A 681 0.54 1.46 5.83
N LEU A 682 -0.39 1.58 6.80
CA LEU A 682 -1.49 0.63 7.01
C LEU A 682 -2.30 0.38 5.73
N GLY A 683 -2.28 1.35 4.82
CA GLY A 683 -2.80 1.13 3.50
C GLY A 683 -4.27 1.47 3.30
N VAL A 684 -4.86 2.20 4.23
CA VAL A 684 -6.24 2.68 4.16
C VAL A 684 -6.28 4.00 3.41
N ASP A 685 -7.10 4.08 2.36
CA ASP A 685 -7.19 5.26 1.52
C ASP A 685 -8.15 6.32 2.09
N ARG A 686 -9.21 5.90 2.80
CA ARG A 686 -10.27 6.79 3.32
C ARG A 686 -10.90 6.24 4.59
N ALA A 687 -11.47 7.11 5.41
CA ALA A 687 -12.16 6.72 6.65
C ALA A 687 -13.55 7.35 6.80
N ILE A 688 -14.47 6.60 7.41
CA ILE A 688 -15.76 7.08 7.88
C ILE A 688 -15.82 6.76 9.37
N LEU A 689 -15.81 7.78 10.21
CA LEU A 689 -15.78 7.64 11.67
C LEU A 689 -17.01 8.31 12.25
N ILE A 690 -17.91 7.50 12.81
CA ILE A 690 -19.19 7.97 13.32
C ILE A 690 -19.19 7.91 14.84
N ASN A 691 -19.38 9.06 15.48
CA ASN A 691 -19.53 9.23 16.92
C ASN A 691 -18.41 8.55 17.75
N GLY A 692 -17.19 8.54 17.21
CA GLY A 692 -15.96 8.05 17.82
C GLY A 692 -14.79 8.37 16.89
N ASN A 693 -13.72 8.96 17.40
CA ASN A 693 -12.54 9.32 16.61
C ASN A 693 -11.30 9.50 17.51
N ALA A 694 -10.17 9.87 16.91
CA ALA A 694 -8.89 10.05 17.60
C ALA A 694 -8.91 11.03 18.80
N LYS A 695 -9.90 11.92 18.89
CA LYS A 695 -9.99 12.94 19.96
C LYS A 695 -11.11 12.67 20.97
N THR A 696 -12.05 11.76 20.70
CA THR A 696 -13.21 11.51 21.59
C THR A 696 -12.84 10.82 22.92
N ARG A 697 -11.56 10.47 23.13
CA ARG A 697 -11.02 10.05 24.43
C ARG A 697 -10.38 11.25 25.14
N THR A 698 -11.05 11.79 26.16
CA THR A 698 -10.60 12.96 26.93
C THR A 698 -9.73 12.56 28.14
N ILE A 699 -8.74 13.42 28.46
CA ILE A 699 -7.63 13.23 29.42
C ILE A 699 -8.09 12.88 30.85
N GLY A 700 -9.32 13.22 31.23
CA GLY A 700 -9.89 12.86 32.53
C GLY A 700 -10.07 11.35 32.77
N ARG A 701 -9.94 10.53 31.72
CA ARG A 701 -10.30 9.10 31.73
C ARG A 701 -9.12 8.13 31.85
N ASP A 702 -7.87 8.57 31.72
CA ASP A 702 -6.74 7.63 31.73
C ASP A 702 -6.51 6.99 33.10
N ARG A 703 -6.69 7.74 34.20
CA ARG A 703 -6.64 7.17 35.57
C ARG A 703 -7.85 6.29 35.90
N PHE A 704 -8.96 6.44 35.17
CA PHE A 704 -10.20 5.73 35.42
C PHE A 704 -10.10 4.26 35.00
N SER A 705 -9.53 4.00 33.81
CA SER A 705 -9.29 2.63 33.33
C SER A 705 -8.37 1.86 34.27
N SER A 706 -7.28 2.47 34.76
CA SER A 706 -6.36 1.80 35.69
C SER A 706 -6.98 1.46 37.05
N ARG A 707 -7.81 2.36 37.63
CA ARG A 707 -8.52 2.10 38.89
C ARG A 707 -9.54 0.96 38.74
N LEU A 708 -10.23 0.92 37.60
CA LEU A 708 -11.19 -0.13 37.30
C LEU A 708 -10.50 -1.47 37.06
N THR A 709 -9.40 -1.48 36.31
CA THR A 709 -8.56 -2.66 36.13
C THR A 709 -8.13 -3.24 37.47
N TYR A 710 -7.66 -2.40 38.40
CA TYR A 710 -7.30 -2.87 39.75
C TYR A 710 -8.48 -3.52 40.47
N ARG A 711 -9.67 -2.90 40.45
CA ARG A 711 -10.87 -3.47 41.08
C ARG A 711 -11.30 -4.79 40.44
N ILE A 712 -11.24 -4.90 39.12
CA ILE A 712 -11.58 -6.15 38.41
C ILE A 712 -10.60 -7.26 38.76
N VAL A 713 -9.31 -6.93 38.78
CA VAL A 713 -8.25 -7.87 39.14
C VAL A 713 -8.44 -8.33 40.59
N ALA A 714 -8.75 -7.43 41.53
CA ALA A 714 -9.03 -7.78 42.93
C ALA A 714 -10.31 -8.61 43.09
N ASP A 715 -11.43 -8.21 42.48
CA ASP A 715 -12.71 -8.94 42.55
C ASP A 715 -12.64 -10.35 41.95
N LEU A 716 -11.71 -10.58 41.01
CA LEU A 716 -11.45 -11.88 40.41
C LEU A 716 -10.34 -12.68 41.11
N GLU A 717 -9.78 -12.16 42.20
CA GLU A 717 -8.66 -12.76 42.94
C GLU A 717 -7.42 -12.98 42.03
N CYS A 718 -7.15 -12.02 41.16
CA CYS A 718 -6.02 -12.00 40.24
C CYS A 718 -4.98 -10.92 40.57
N ASP A 719 -5.06 -10.29 41.74
CA ASP A 719 -4.15 -9.25 42.25
C ASP A 719 -2.80 -9.84 42.72
N LEU A 720 -2.11 -10.45 41.76
CA LEU A 720 -0.85 -11.13 41.96
C LEU A 720 0.35 -10.16 41.91
N PRO A 721 1.53 -10.57 42.43
CA PRO A 721 2.69 -9.68 42.60
C PRO A 721 3.25 -9.05 41.32
N SER A 722 2.95 -9.61 40.14
CA SER A 722 3.40 -9.07 38.86
C SER A 722 2.26 -9.01 37.84
N SER A 723 2.32 -8.02 36.94
CA SER A 723 1.33 -7.83 35.87
C SER A 723 1.21 -9.05 34.95
N ALA A 724 2.31 -9.78 34.73
CA ALA A 724 2.29 -11.02 33.95
C ALA A 724 1.47 -12.11 34.65
N GLN A 725 1.69 -12.31 35.95
CA GLN A 725 0.92 -13.27 36.75
C GLN A 725 -0.57 -12.89 36.82
N SER A 726 -0.89 -11.60 37.00
CA SER A 726 -2.27 -11.12 36.96
C SER A 726 -2.94 -11.40 35.62
N LEU A 727 -2.25 -11.17 34.51
CA LEU A 727 -2.76 -11.48 33.16
C LEU A 727 -2.95 -12.99 32.97
N ASP A 728 -2.02 -13.83 33.43
CA ASP A 728 -2.17 -15.29 33.38
C ASP A 728 -3.37 -15.78 34.20
N CYS A 729 -3.60 -15.19 35.38
CA CYS A 729 -4.80 -15.44 36.15
C CYS A 729 -6.07 -15.04 35.38
N LEU A 730 -6.11 -13.85 34.76
CA LEU A 730 -7.25 -13.41 33.95
C LEU A 730 -7.49 -14.30 32.71
N ARG A 731 -6.43 -14.86 32.12
CA ARG A 731 -6.54 -15.84 31.02
C ARG A 731 -7.21 -17.14 31.46
N SER A 732 -7.05 -17.52 32.74
CA SER A 732 -7.68 -18.72 33.30
C SER A 732 -9.18 -18.56 33.60
N LYS A 733 -9.68 -17.33 33.73
CA LYS A 733 -11.10 -17.06 34.04
C LYS A 733 -12.01 -17.33 32.85
N SER A 734 -13.24 -17.77 33.09
CA SER A 734 -14.23 -17.90 32.03
C SER A 734 -14.73 -16.53 31.55
N LEU A 735 -15.19 -16.46 30.31
CA LEU A 735 -15.73 -15.22 29.74
C LEU A 735 -16.91 -14.67 30.55
N SER A 736 -17.80 -15.56 31.04
CA SER A 736 -18.96 -15.17 31.85
C SER A 736 -18.55 -14.54 33.19
N GLU A 737 -17.51 -15.07 33.84
CA GLU A 737 -16.99 -14.48 35.07
C GLU A 737 -16.41 -13.09 34.82
N LEU A 738 -15.61 -12.93 33.76
CA LEU A 738 -15.05 -11.63 33.36
C LEU A 738 -16.16 -10.60 33.12
N GLN A 739 -17.19 -10.96 32.36
CA GLN A 739 -18.31 -10.07 32.04
C GLN A 739 -19.14 -9.69 33.28
N LYS A 740 -19.44 -10.66 34.16
CA LYS A 740 -20.17 -10.40 35.41
C LYS A 740 -19.41 -9.42 36.31
N THR A 741 -18.10 -9.61 36.44
CA THR A 741 -17.27 -8.69 37.22
C THR A 741 -17.19 -7.32 36.58
N VAL A 742 -16.98 -7.23 35.26
CA VAL A 742 -17.00 -5.94 34.54
C VAL A 742 -18.31 -5.18 34.77
N LYS A 743 -19.46 -5.86 34.64
CA LYS A 743 -20.77 -5.24 34.87
C LYS A 743 -20.96 -4.78 36.31
N LYS A 744 -20.53 -5.59 37.29
CA LYS A 744 -20.57 -5.25 38.73
C LYS A 744 -19.69 -4.04 39.06
N VAL A 745 -18.46 -4.00 38.58
CA VAL A 745 -17.51 -2.93 38.93
C VAL A 745 -17.91 -1.64 38.20
N SER A 746 -18.36 -1.72 36.95
CA SER A 746 -18.65 -0.54 36.13
C SER A 746 -19.95 0.19 36.51
N SER A 747 -20.92 -0.50 37.13
CA SER A 747 -22.16 0.13 37.62
C SER A 747 -21.90 1.19 38.69
N SER A 748 -20.79 1.08 39.42
CA SER A 748 -20.37 2.05 40.46
C SER A 748 -19.83 3.36 39.90
N PHE A 749 -19.71 3.50 38.57
CA PHE A 749 -19.03 4.64 37.93
C PHE A 749 -19.84 5.33 36.81
N TYR A 750 -21.16 5.20 36.87
CA TYR A 750 -22.10 6.03 36.11
C TYR A 750 -21.82 7.53 36.34
N PRO A 751 -21.85 8.43 35.32
CA PRO A 751 -22.40 8.27 33.96
C PRO A 751 -21.36 8.16 32.80
N PHE A 752 -20.10 7.78 33.05
CA PHE A 752 -19.00 8.02 32.10
C PHE A 752 -18.85 7.04 30.91
N GLY A 753 -19.80 6.14 30.69
CA GLY A 753 -19.78 5.17 29.59
C GLY A 753 -18.77 4.03 29.76
N ASN A 754 -18.42 3.35 28.66
CA ASN A 754 -17.48 2.22 28.66
C ASN A 754 -16.02 2.66 28.97
N PRO A 755 -15.39 2.12 30.04
CA PRO A 755 -14.01 2.42 30.45
C PRO A 755 -12.91 1.78 29.60
N PHE A 756 -13.23 0.74 28.83
CA PHE A 756 -12.25 -0.03 28.04
C PHE A 756 -12.22 0.48 26.61
N ARG A 757 -11.39 1.50 26.37
CA ARG A 757 -11.30 2.21 25.10
C ARG A 757 -9.85 2.27 24.62
N SER A 758 -9.63 2.35 23.31
CA SER A 758 -8.30 2.52 22.72
C SER A 758 -7.70 3.89 23.02
N PRO A 759 -6.37 4.05 23.09
CA PRO A 759 -5.71 5.33 23.39
C PRO A 759 -5.95 6.36 22.27
N PRO A 760 -6.06 7.67 22.60
CA PRO A 760 -6.18 8.69 21.57
C PRO A 760 -4.80 8.86 20.90
N LEU A 761 -4.69 8.45 19.64
CA LEU A 761 -3.48 8.60 18.84
C LEU A 761 -3.75 9.58 17.68
N GLU A 762 -2.72 10.19 17.10
CA GLU A 762 -2.87 11.16 16.01
C GLU A 762 -3.41 10.56 14.71
N GLN A 763 -4.60 10.95 14.28
CA GLN A 763 -5.17 10.43 13.03
C GLN A 763 -4.38 10.90 11.80
N PRO A 764 -4.04 10.01 10.85
CA PRO A 764 -3.35 10.39 9.62
C PRO A 764 -4.24 11.26 8.73
N TYR A 765 -3.59 12.03 7.86
CA TYR A 765 -4.26 12.92 6.94
C TYR A 765 -4.76 12.16 5.69
N ILE A 766 -5.88 11.48 5.85
CA ILE A 766 -6.62 10.82 4.75
C ILE A 766 -8.02 11.43 4.60
N PRO A 767 -8.63 11.39 3.40
CA PRO A 767 -10.03 11.76 3.22
C PRO A 767 -10.93 11.11 4.27
N THR A 768 -11.68 11.93 5.00
CA THR A 768 -12.46 11.45 6.16
C THR A 768 -13.87 12.03 6.19
N ILE A 769 -14.87 11.17 6.42
CA ILE A 769 -16.19 11.59 6.89
C ILE A 769 -16.22 11.45 8.41
N LEU A 770 -16.49 12.54 9.11
CA LEU A 770 -16.73 12.55 10.55
C LEU A 770 -18.23 12.74 10.78
N GLY A 771 -18.84 11.85 11.55
CA GLY A 771 -20.24 11.93 11.93
C GLY A 771 -20.43 12.05 13.42
N VAL A 772 -21.48 12.72 13.86
CA VAL A 772 -21.92 12.76 15.25
C VAL A 772 -23.40 12.42 15.35
N TYR A 773 -23.80 11.81 16.46
CA TYR A 773 -25.21 11.57 16.76
C TYR A 773 -25.95 12.88 17.10
N LYS A 774 -27.24 12.79 17.42
CA LYS A 774 -27.95 13.89 18.10
C LYS A 774 -27.93 13.75 19.62
N GLN A 775 -27.78 12.52 20.11
CA GLN A 775 -27.77 12.17 21.51
C GLN A 775 -26.58 11.27 21.87
N LEU A 776 -26.40 11.02 23.16
CA LEU A 776 -25.41 10.07 23.65
C LEU A 776 -25.65 8.64 23.11
N PRO A 777 -24.58 7.87 22.83
CA PRO A 777 -24.69 6.44 22.52
C PRO A 777 -25.40 5.65 23.63
N ARG A 778 -25.88 4.46 23.30
CA ARG A 778 -26.53 3.53 24.25
C ARG A 778 -25.66 3.10 25.43
N ASP A 779 -24.33 3.20 25.31
CA ASP A 779 -23.39 2.88 26.38
C ASP A 779 -23.32 3.96 27.47
N TYR A 780 -23.98 5.10 27.24
CA TYR A 780 -24.11 6.23 28.15
C TYR A 780 -25.56 6.33 28.64
N PRO A 781 -25.84 7.14 29.68
CA PRO A 781 -27.21 7.40 30.12
C PRO A 781 -28.13 7.79 28.96
N THR A 782 -29.22 7.06 28.82
CA THR A 782 -30.34 7.35 27.90
C THR A 782 -31.54 7.87 28.68
N ASP A 783 -32.58 8.31 28.00
CA ASP A 783 -33.84 8.72 28.65
C ASP A 783 -34.44 7.60 29.51
N ALA A 784 -34.23 6.33 29.14
CA ALA A 784 -34.70 5.18 29.91
C ALA A 784 -33.98 5.01 31.26
N ASN A 785 -32.86 5.71 31.48
CA ASN A 785 -32.11 5.68 32.75
C ASN A 785 -32.53 6.80 33.71
N PHE A 786 -33.52 7.62 33.36
CA PHE A 786 -34.04 8.63 34.26
C PHE A 786 -34.76 7.99 35.46
N ASP A 787 -34.45 8.49 36.66
CA ASP A 787 -35.12 8.16 37.91
C ASP A 787 -35.89 9.40 38.37
N GLU A 788 -37.17 9.25 38.71
CA GLU A 788 -37.99 10.35 39.21
C GLU A 788 -37.44 10.95 40.52
N ASN A 789 -36.64 10.18 41.27
CA ASN A 789 -35.94 10.64 42.47
C ASN A 789 -34.65 11.42 42.17
N TYR A 790 -34.26 11.56 40.90
CA TYR A 790 -33.06 12.32 40.52
C TYR A 790 -33.14 13.74 41.06
N SER A 791 -32.14 14.16 41.82
CA SER A 791 -32.15 15.45 42.51
C SER A 791 -31.10 16.40 41.96
N TYR A 792 -31.21 17.67 42.34
CA TYR A 792 -30.16 18.65 42.06
C TYR A 792 -28.82 18.29 42.71
N VAL A 793 -28.85 17.55 43.83
CA VAL A 793 -27.65 16.99 44.46
C VAL A 793 -26.99 15.96 43.54
N ASP A 794 -27.77 15.10 42.88
CA ASP A 794 -27.24 14.08 41.96
C ASP A 794 -26.65 14.72 40.70
N PHE A 795 -27.26 15.81 40.23
CA PHE A 795 -26.68 16.65 39.18
C PHE A 795 -25.31 17.21 39.58
N LYS A 796 -25.20 17.84 40.77
CA LYS A 796 -23.91 18.37 41.25
C LYS A 796 -22.86 17.28 41.42
N LYS A 797 -23.23 16.08 41.89
CA LYS A 797 -22.33 14.92 41.97
C LYS A 797 -21.84 14.48 40.59
N ALA A 798 -22.73 14.39 39.61
CA ALA A 798 -22.35 14.05 38.24
C ALA A 798 -21.40 15.09 37.63
N LEU A 799 -21.65 16.38 37.90
CA LEU A 799 -20.78 17.47 37.48
C LEU A 799 -19.41 17.47 38.17
N ALA A 800 -19.35 17.13 39.46
CA ALA A 800 -18.10 16.92 40.19
C ALA A 800 -17.27 15.76 39.59
N GLY A 801 -17.92 14.68 39.17
CA GLY A 801 -17.24 13.62 38.44
C GLY A 801 -16.77 14.04 37.03
N LEU A 802 -17.49 14.95 36.37
CA LEU A 802 -17.15 15.44 35.03
C LEU A 802 -15.87 16.30 35.05
N LEU A 803 -15.71 17.10 36.11
CA LEU A 803 -14.61 18.04 36.34
C LEU A 803 -14.07 17.89 37.78
N PRO A 804 -13.33 16.81 38.08
CA PRO A 804 -12.85 16.53 39.43
C PRO A 804 -11.66 17.42 39.81
N ASP A 805 -11.60 17.80 41.08
CA ASP A 805 -10.54 18.62 41.68
C ASP A 805 -9.16 17.96 41.61
N SER A 806 -9.10 16.63 41.47
CA SER A 806 -7.85 15.88 41.30
C SER A 806 -7.21 16.04 39.92
N ILE A 807 -7.92 16.63 38.94
CA ILE A 807 -7.45 16.80 37.56
C ILE A 807 -7.39 18.28 37.16
N TYR A 808 -8.36 19.09 37.57
CA TYR A 808 -8.48 20.48 37.15
C TYR A 808 -8.05 21.44 38.27
N ARG A 809 -7.13 22.35 37.98
CA ARG A 809 -6.58 23.32 38.94
C ARG A 809 -7.67 24.24 39.48
N ASN A 810 -8.58 24.68 38.63
CA ASN A 810 -9.67 25.60 38.98
C ASN A 810 -11.05 24.91 38.89
N ALA A 811 -11.14 23.62 39.25
CA ALA A 811 -12.36 22.80 39.07
C ALA A 811 -13.67 23.47 39.55
N PRO A 812 -13.74 24.14 40.73
CA PRO A 812 -14.97 24.82 41.15
C PRO A 812 -15.43 25.93 40.19
N LEU A 813 -14.49 26.73 39.66
CA LEU A 813 -14.78 27.77 38.67
C LEU A 813 -15.32 27.15 37.37
N LEU A 814 -14.68 26.08 36.90
CA LEU A 814 -15.12 25.39 35.67
C LEU A 814 -16.53 24.80 35.83
N ARG A 815 -16.82 24.16 36.97
CA ARG A 815 -18.16 23.62 37.29
C ARG A 815 -19.23 24.73 37.30
N ARG A 816 -18.93 25.91 37.83
CA ARG A 816 -19.83 27.08 37.78
C ARG A 816 -20.10 27.56 36.35
N MET A 817 -19.08 27.57 35.49
CA MET A 817 -19.26 27.91 34.07
C MET A 817 -20.16 26.92 33.34
N ILE A 818 -20.03 25.61 33.62
CA ILE A 818 -20.93 24.58 33.10
C ILE A 818 -22.37 24.80 33.60
N LEU A 819 -22.56 25.04 34.90
CA LEU A 819 -23.87 25.36 35.47
C LEU A 819 -24.52 26.57 34.77
N HIS A 820 -23.75 27.62 34.54
CA HIS A 820 -24.24 28.80 33.83
C HIS A 820 -24.68 28.46 32.40
N HIS A 821 -23.83 27.77 31.65
CA HIS A 821 -24.08 27.45 30.25
C HIS A 821 -25.29 26.53 30.03
N TYR A 822 -25.43 25.47 30.82
CA TYR A 822 -26.46 24.44 30.59
C TYR A 822 -27.73 24.62 31.43
N ILE A 823 -27.65 25.24 32.61
CA ILE A 823 -28.80 25.36 33.52
C ILE A 823 -29.34 26.81 33.55
N TYR A 824 -28.49 27.78 33.86
CA TYR A 824 -28.97 29.14 34.19
C TYR A 824 -29.50 29.92 32.98
N THR A 825 -29.05 29.59 31.78
CA THR A 825 -29.54 30.24 30.56
C THR A 825 -30.79 29.57 29.98
N GLN A 826 -31.21 28.40 30.50
CA GLN A 826 -32.21 27.55 29.81
C GLN A 826 -33.42 27.07 30.63
N GLY A 827 -33.42 27.02 31.99
CA GLY A 827 -34.65 26.55 32.69
C GLY A 827 -34.68 26.51 34.22
N ASP A 828 -35.73 25.87 34.75
CA ASP A 828 -36.05 25.76 36.18
C ASP A 828 -35.24 24.64 36.87
N LYS A 829 -34.44 25.00 37.87
CA LYS A 829 -33.62 24.07 38.67
C LYS A 829 -34.45 23.03 39.44
N LYS A 830 -35.77 23.22 39.57
CA LYS A 830 -36.69 22.24 40.19
C LYS A 830 -37.11 21.13 39.23
N ASN A 831 -36.90 21.29 37.93
CA ASN A 831 -37.22 20.26 36.95
C ASN A 831 -36.08 19.22 36.91
N THR A 832 -36.32 18.09 37.58
CA THR A 832 -35.34 17.01 37.73
C THR A 832 -34.99 16.32 36.41
N TYR A 833 -35.95 16.20 35.49
CA TYR A 833 -35.71 15.69 34.14
C TYR A 833 -34.83 16.64 33.32
N LEU A 834 -35.09 17.95 33.40
CA LEU A 834 -34.22 18.95 32.74
C LEU A 834 -32.78 18.85 33.25
N LEU A 835 -32.57 18.71 34.56
CA LEU A 835 -31.22 18.53 35.11
C LEU A 835 -30.54 17.27 34.53
N PHE A 836 -31.27 16.16 34.45
CA PHE A 836 -30.79 14.91 33.87
C PHE A 836 -30.47 15.03 32.38
N GLU A 837 -31.30 15.72 31.60
CA GLU A 837 -31.08 16.00 30.18
C GLU A 837 -29.84 16.88 29.98
N GLN A 838 -29.69 17.94 30.78
CA GLN A 838 -28.59 18.89 30.64
C GLN A 838 -27.23 18.28 31.03
N ILE A 839 -27.17 17.38 32.02
CA ILE A 839 -25.92 16.64 32.29
C ILE A 839 -25.57 15.70 31.14
N ARG A 840 -26.55 15.03 30.53
CA ARG A 840 -26.34 14.21 29.32
C ARG A 840 -25.82 15.05 28.16
N LYS A 841 -26.40 16.23 27.93
CA LYS A 841 -25.93 17.16 26.89
C LYS A 841 -24.51 17.66 27.18
N ALA A 842 -24.17 17.98 28.43
CA ALA A 842 -22.82 18.38 28.80
C ALA A 842 -21.78 17.26 28.56
N ILE A 843 -22.12 16.00 28.88
CA ILE A 843 -21.27 14.84 28.58
C ILE A 843 -21.10 14.68 27.07
N TYR A 844 -22.20 14.78 26.32
CA TYR A 844 -22.19 14.67 24.87
C TYR A 844 -21.30 15.72 24.20
N ASP A 845 -21.42 16.96 24.67
CA ASP A 845 -20.66 18.08 24.14
C ASP A 845 -19.17 17.96 24.45
N ARG A 846 -18.83 17.52 25.67
CA ARG A 846 -17.45 17.31 26.11
C ARG A 846 -16.77 16.15 25.39
N ASP A 847 -17.47 15.01 25.24
CA ASP A 847 -16.83 13.75 24.83
C ASP A 847 -16.93 13.49 23.32
N PHE A 848 -17.91 14.08 22.62
CA PHE A 848 -18.14 13.83 21.20
C PHE A 848 -18.05 15.09 20.34
N ILE A 849 -18.85 16.12 20.65
CA ILE A 849 -18.96 17.32 19.81
C ILE A 849 -17.67 18.14 19.78
N ALA A 850 -17.20 18.60 20.94
CA ALA A 850 -16.01 19.45 21.02
C ALA A 850 -14.75 18.74 20.50
N PRO A 851 -14.51 17.45 20.82
CA PRO A 851 -13.38 16.72 20.25
C PRO A 851 -13.48 16.48 18.74
N THR A 852 -14.67 16.22 18.22
CA THR A 852 -14.86 16.07 16.76
C THR A 852 -14.54 17.37 16.03
N GLN A 853 -15.01 18.52 16.54
CA GLN A 853 -14.67 19.81 15.94
C GLN A 853 -13.17 20.12 16.05
N LYS A 854 -12.52 19.70 17.15
CA LYS A 854 -11.07 19.80 17.31
C LYS A 854 -10.35 18.99 16.22
N LEU A 855 -10.77 17.75 15.97
CA LEU A 855 -10.20 16.91 14.92
C LEU A 855 -10.45 17.47 13.51
N VAL A 856 -11.66 17.97 13.23
CA VAL A 856 -11.96 18.65 11.95
C VAL A 856 -10.97 19.79 11.70
N ASN A 857 -10.71 20.60 12.73
CA ASN A 857 -9.76 21.72 12.65
C ASN A 857 -8.31 21.27 12.42
N GLU A 858 -7.92 20.10 12.91
CA GLU A 858 -6.59 19.50 12.69
C GLU A 858 -6.48 18.94 11.27
N LEU A 859 -7.44 18.11 10.84
CA LEU A 859 -7.40 17.43 9.54
C LEU A 859 -7.53 18.40 8.35
N ARG A 860 -8.35 19.46 8.47
CA ARG A 860 -8.54 20.42 7.37
C ARG A 860 -7.29 21.24 7.02
N ARG A 861 -6.31 21.35 7.92
CA ARG A 861 -5.10 22.16 7.71
C ARG A 861 -4.16 21.59 6.65
N ASN A 862 -4.30 20.30 6.34
CA ASN A 862 -3.37 19.57 5.48
C ASN A 862 -3.96 19.18 4.12
N GLU A 863 -4.84 20.03 3.58
CA GLU A 863 -5.44 19.93 2.23
C GLU A 863 -6.21 18.63 1.91
N ASN A 864 -6.42 17.75 2.89
CA ASN A 864 -7.23 16.55 2.74
C ASN A 864 -8.72 16.85 2.92
N PRO A 865 -9.60 16.25 2.10
CA PRO A 865 -11.03 16.53 2.17
C PRO A 865 -11.65 15.89 3.42
N VAL A 866 -12.16 16.73 4.32
CA VAL A 866 -12.90 16.34 5.52
C VAL A 866 -14.36 16.73 5.34
N TYR A 867 -15.29 15.84 5.67
CA TYR A 867 -16.72 16.09 5.60
C TYR A 867 -17.34 15.88 6.98
N LEU A 868 -18.15 16.82 7.45
CA LEU A 868 -18.81 16.74 8.76
C LEU A 868 -20.31 16.50 8.59
N LEU A 869 -20.81 15.51 9.32
CA LEU A 869 -22.19 15.03 9.30
C LEU A 869 -22.80 15.04 10.70
N GLU A 870 -24.02 15.52 10.79
CA GLU A 870 -24.93 15.35 11.92
C GLU A 870 -26.23 14.71 11.40
N TYR A 871 -26.92 13.94 12.23
CA TYR A 871 -28.23 13.40 11.86
C TYR A 871 -29.19 13.29 13.03
N GLY A 872 -30.48 13.42 12.69
CA GLY A 872 -31.56 13.63 13.67
C GLY A 872 -32.18 12.38 14.29
N ILE A 873 -31.60 11.20 14.09
CA ILE A 873 -32.10 9.91 14.60
C ILE A 873 -31.05 9.29 15.52
N ASP A 874 -31.51 8.56 16.53
CA ASP A 874 -30.64 7.91 17.52
C ASP A 874 -30.01 6.62 16.97
N ASN A 875 -28.68 6.62 16.81
CA ASN A 875 -27.84 5.49 16.38
C ASN A 875 -28.21 4.78 15.04
N PRO A 876 -28.60 5.49 13.95
CA PRO A 876 -29.14 4.89 12.75
C PRO A 876 -28.15 4.27 11.73
N PRO A 877 -26.87 4.67 11.52
CA PRO A 877 -26.15 4.22 10.31
C PRO A 877 -25.86 2.73 10.31
N LYS A 878 -25.35 2.18 11.42
CA LYS A 878 -25.19 0.73 11.59
C LYS A 878 -26.53 0.01 11.65
N SER A 879 -27.53 0.54 12.37
CA SER A 879 -28.84 -0.12 12.50
C SER A 879 -29.65 -0.14 11.19
N CYS A 880 -29.40 0.81 10.29
CA CYS A 880 -29.90 0.78 8.92
C CYS A 880 -29.50 -0.50 8.19
N LEU A 881 -28.43 -1.20 8.60
CA LEU A 881 -28.00 -2.49 8.06
C LEU A 881 -28.50 -3.72 8.84
N GLN A 882 -29.26 -3.56 9.92
CA GLN A 882 -29.85 -4.66 10.70
C GLN A 882 -31.27 -5.01 10.23
N ASP A 883 -31.76 -6.21 10.53
CA ASP A 883 -33.13 -6.61 10.20
C ASP A 883 -34.17 -6.02 11.17
N GLY A 884 -35.34 -5.63 10.64
CA GLY A 884 -36.50 -5.11 11.39
C GLY A 884 -36.48 -3.61 11.73
N GLY A 885 -37.66 -3.00 11.95
CA GLY A 885 -37.83 -1.75 12.71
C GLY A 885 -37.46 -0.40 12.08
N TRP A 886 -36.98 -0.34 10.84
CA TRP A 886 -36.43 0.90 10.23
C TRP A 886 -37.10 1.34 8.93
N GLU A 887 -38.31 0.84 8.61
CA GLU A 887 -39.02 1.24 7.38
C GLU A 887 -39.39 2.73 7.37
N ASP A 888 -39.75 3.28 8.53
CA ASP A 888 -40.13 4.69 8.70
C ASP A 888 -38.97 5.67 8.42
N ILE A 889 -37.72 5.18 8.51
CA ILE A 889 -36.50 5.96 8.24
C ILE A 889 -35.77 5.47 6.98
N LYS A 890 -36.45 4.72 6.11
CA LYS A 890 -35.86 4.23 4.86
C LYS A 890 -35.22 5.36 4.02
N PRO A 891 -35.85 6.55 3.86
CA PRO A 891 -35.23 7.65 3.11
C PRO A 891 -33.89 8.10 3.70
N PHE A 892 -33.77 8.13 5.04
CA PHE A 892 -32.51 8.37 5.72
C PHE A 892 -31.47 7.30 5.39
N CYS A 893 -31.83 6.01 5.53
CA CYS A 893 -30.93 4.89 5.29
C CYS A 893 -30.43 4.85 3.82
N ASP A 894 -31.32 5.06 2.86
CA ASP A 894 -30.95 5.10 1.44
C ASP A 894 -29.95 6.25 1.18
N LYS A 895 -30.19 7.42 1.78
CA LYS A 895 -29.34 8.61 1.58
C LYS A 895 -27.97 8.48 2.22
N ILE A 896 -27.88 7.97 3.45
CA ILE A 896 -26.59 7.82 4.13
C ILE A 896 -25.68 6.83 3.41
N PHE A 897 -26.23 5.71 2.93
CA PHE A 897 -25.46 4.73 2.16
C PHE A 897 -25.15 5.19 0.73
N GLN A 898 -25.98 6.05 0.14
CA GLN A 898 -25.60 6.76 -1.08
C GLN A 898 -24.32 7.59 -0.86
N TYR A 899 -24.21 8.30 0.27
CA TYR A 899 -23.00 9.07 0.61
C TYR A 899 -21.80 8.17 0.89
N PHE A 900 -21.95 7.12 1.70
CA PHE A 900 -20.83 6.25 2.09
C PHE A 900 -20.28 5.45 0.91
N THR A 901 -21.15 4.84 0.10
CA THR A 901 -20.73 4.07 -1.08
C THR A 901 -20.09 4.98 -2.12
N ARG A 902 -20.64 6.18 -2.35
CA ARG A 902 -20.03 7.13 -3.27
C ARG A 902 -18.70 7.64 -2.77
N PHE A 903 -18.57 7.93 -1.48
CA PHE A 903 -17.31 8.32 -0.86
C PHE A 903 -16.26 7.22 -1.01
N ALA A 904 -16.64 5.95 -0.83
CA ALA A 904 -15.75 4.81 -1.06
C ALA A 904 -15.28 4.68 -2.51
N ILE A 905 -16.13 5.01 -3.50
CA ILE A 905 -15.80 4.89 -4.93
C ILE A 905 -15.08 6.14 -5.49
N LYS A 906 -15.44 7.34 -5.01
CA LYS A 906 -15.07 8.62 -5.64
C LYS A 906 -14.33 9.60 -4.74
N GLY A 907 -14.18 9.30 -3.45
CA GLY A 907 -13.52 10.18 -2.47
C GLY A 907 -14.32 11.41 -2.09
N GLN A 908 -15.58 11.49 -2.53
CA GLN A 908 -16.50 12.58 -2.22
C GLN A 908 -17.91 12.01 -2.01
N PRO A 909 -18.64 12.43 -0.97
CA PRO A 909 -19.96 11.88 -0.66
C PRO A 909 -21.05 12.31 -1.65
N THR A 910 -20.84 13.40 -2.40
CA THR A 910 -21.82 13.92 -3.38
C THR A 910 -21.14 14.25 -4.73
N LYS A 911 -21.94 14.56 -5.76
CA LYS A 911 -21.44 15.16 -7.00
C LYS A 911 -21.51 16.67 -6.83
N ASN A 912 -20.59 17.40 -7.47
CA ASN A 912 -20.76 18.83 -7.68
C ASN A 912 -21.98 19.03 -8.57
N SER A 913 -23.11 19.38 -7.96
CA SER A 913 -24.40 19.54 -8.61
C SER A 913 -25.24 20.60 -7.89
N CYS A 914 -26.14 21.21 -8.65
CA CYS A 914 -27.15 22.13 -8.14
C CYS A 914 -28.49 21.43 -7.89
N GLU A 915 -28.49 20.10 -7.70
CA GLU A 915 -29.71 19.33 -7.49
C GLU A 915 -30.28 19.63 -6.08
N PRO A 916 -31.51 20.18 -5.95
CA PRO A 916 -32.05 20.61 -4.66
C PRO A 916 -32.23 19.46 -3.66
N THR A 917 -32.50 18.26 -4.16
CA THR A 917 -32.71 17.03 -3.37
C THR A 917 -31.41 16.32 -3.02
N ASN A 918 -30.28 16.70 -3.61
CA ASN A 918 -28.96 16.13 -3.33
C ASN A 918 -27.83 17.16 -3.53
N PRO A 919 -27.85 18.26 -2.74
CA PRO A 919 -26.93 19.37 -2.91
C PRO A 919 -25.48 18.95 -2.70
N THR A 920 -24.56 19.72 -3.30
CA THR A 920 -23.11 19.50 -3.16
C THR A 920 -22.70 19.60 -1.69
N TRP A 921 -21.97 18.58 -1.23
CA TRP A 921 -21.32 18.52 0.07
C TRP A 921 -19.86 18.94 -0.02
N PRO A 922 -19.54 20.23 0.20
CA PRO A 922 -18.17 20.69 0.20
C PRO A 922 -17.39 20.09 1.36
N ALA A 923 -16.11 19.83 1.12
CA ALA A 923 -15.18 19.53 2.19
C ALA A 923 -14.93 20.79 3.04
N MET A 924 -14.66 20.59 4.33
CA MET A 924 -14.29 21.66 5.26
C MET A 924 -13.08 22.43 4.71
N GLY A 925 -13.13 23.77 4.74
CA GLY A 925 -12.11 24.67 4.21
C GLY A 925 -12.23 25.01 2.72
N THR A 926 -13.13 24.37 1.96
CA THR A 926 -13.24 24.59 0.50
C THR A 926 -14.25 25.67 0.08
N SER A 927 -15.00 26.22 1.03
CA SER A 927 -16.05 27.21 0.81
C SER A 927 -15.83 28.45 1.68
N LYS A 928 -16.57 29.54 1.43
CA LYS A 928 -16.49 30.78 2.24
C LYS A 928 -16.81 30.55 3.72
N ARG A 929 -17.61 29.53 4.01
CA ARG A 929 -17.94 29.07 5.36
C ARG A 929 -17.84 27.55 5.39
N ASP A 930 -17.44 27.00 6.53
CA ASP A 930 -17.48 25.55 6.73
C ASP A 930 -18.92 25.16 7.02
N TYR A 931 -19.46 24.26 6.22
CA TYR A 931 -20.81 23.73 6.42
C TYR A 931 -20.74 22.25 6.75
N HIS A 932 -21.51 21.85 7.75
CA HIS A 932 -21.81 20.44 8.00
C HIS A 932 -23.19 20.10 7.45
N VAL A 933 -23.36 18.83 7.10
CA VAL A 933 -24.64 18.30 6.66
C VAL A 933 -25.44 17.82 7.86
N ILE A 934 -26.71 18.22 7.92
CA ILE A 934 -27.69 17.66 8.84
C ILE A 934 -28.64 16.78 8.03
N LEU A 935 -28.65 15.47 8.28
CA LEU A 935 -29.54 14.53 7.62
C LEU A 935 -30.71 14.15 8.54
N LYS A 936 -31.93 14.47 8.11
CA LYS A 936 -33.17 14.19 8.85
C LYS A 936 -33.71 12.79 8.57
N ALA A 937 -34.64 12.34 9.42
CA ALA A 937 -35.24 11.01 9.34
C ALA A 937 -36.01 10.74 8.04
N ASP A 938 -36.62 11.78 7.49
CA ASP A 938 -37.33 11.76 6.21
C ASP A 938 -36.40 11.83 4.98
N GLY A 939 -35.07 11.86 5.18
CA GLY A 939 -34.07 11.98 4.12
C GLY A 939 -33.79 13.42 3.68
N THR A 940 -34.43 14.41 4.30
CA THR A 940 -34.19 15.83 4.01
C THR A 940 -32.78 16.24 4.48
N VAL A 941 -32.09 17.03 3.65
CA VAL A 941 -30.71 17.48 3.87
C VAL A 941 -30.70 18.98 4.17
N GLU A 942 -30.15 19.35 5.32
CA GLU A 942 -29.92 20.74 5.73
C GLU A 942 -28.43 21.04 5.88
N TRP A 943 -28.10 22.33 5.80
CA TRP A 943 -26.74 22.84 5.87
C TRP A 943 -26.66 23.91 6.95
N ASP A 944 -25.72 23.75 7.88
CA ASP A 944 -25.44 24.78 8.87
C ASP A 944 -23.92 25.01 8.98
N SER A 945 -23.54 26.27 9.17
CA SER A 945 -22.16 26.69 9.39
C SER A 945 -21.76 26.83 10.87
N ASN A 946 -22.71 26.65 11.80
CA ASN A 946 -22.51 26.83 13.23
C ASN A 946 -22.53 25.50 13.98
N PHE A 947 -21.67 24.55 13.61
CA PHE A 947 -21.60 23.24 14.28
C PHE A 947 -21.34 23.39 15.79
N HIS A 948 -22.42 23.30 16.59
CA HIS A 948 -22.47 23.45 18.05
C HIS A 948 -21.53 24.54 18.61
N LEU A 949 -21.48 25.70 17.95
CA LEU A 949 -20.43 26.71 18.16
C LEU A 949 -20.23 27.10 19.63
N ALA A 950 -21.32 27.33 20.37
CA ALA A 950 -21.25 27.76 21.77
C ALA A 950 -20.63 26.67 22.67
N SER A 951 -21.04 25.41 22.50
CA SER A 951 -20.49 24.28 23.24
C SER A 951 -19.04 23.99 22.87
N VAL A 952 -18.70 24.08 21.58
CA VAL A 952 -17.33 23.92 21.08
C VAL A 952 -16.40 24.96 21.69
N GLU A 953 -16.78 26.24 21.66
CA GLU A 953 -15.97 27.33 22.22
C GLU A 953 -15.82 27.20 23.75
N LEU A 954 -16.89 26.79 24.44
CA LEU A 954 -16.84 26.53 25.88
C LEU A 954 -15.80 25.45 26.21
N TRP A 955 -15.92 24.27 25.61
CA TRP A 955 -15.11 23.10 25.97
C TRP A 955 -13.70 23.12 25.41
N ASN A 956 -13.48 23.62 24.19
CA ASN A 956 -12.16 23.63 23.57
C ASN A 956 -11.31 24.85 23.91
N ASN A 957 -11.93 26.00 24.24
CA ASN A 957 -11.21 27.26 24.39
C ASN A 957 -11.40 27.88 25.79
N LEU A 958 -12.64 28.14 26.22
CA LEU A 958 -12.90 28.89 27.44
C LEU A 958 -12.50 28.12 28.71
N LEU A 959 -13.00 26.90 28.90
CA LEU A 959 -12.70 26.13 30.11
C LEU A 959 -11.20 25.80 30.24
N PRO A 960 -10.49 25.37 29.18
CA PRO A 960 -9.04 25.17 29.27
C PRO A 960 -8.28 26.45 29.62
N ALA A 961 -8.69 27.61 29.09
CA ALA A 961 -8.06 28.89 29.43
C ALA A 961 -8.29 29.26 30.90
N LEU A 962 -9.52 29.08 31.41
CA LEU A 962 -9.85 29.33 32.81
C LEU A 962 -9.12 28.40 33.77
N ASP A 963 -8.88 27.15 33.39
CA ASP A 963 -8.14 26.19 34.23
C ASP A 963 -6.67 26.58 34.41
N GLN A 964 -6.09 27.27 33.41
CA GLN A 964 -4.70 27.72 33.43
C GLN A 964 -4.47 29.02 34.21
N LEU A 965 -5.54 29.72 34.61
CA LEU A 965 -5.41 30.99 35.33
C LEU A 965 -4.81 30.79 36.74
N GLU A 966 -3.93 31.70 37.11
CA GLU A 966 -3.40 31.81 38.47
C GLU A 966 -4.30 32.73 39.29
N LEU A 967 -5.21 32.15 40.08
CA LEU A 967 -6.08 32.92 40.94
C LEU A 967 -5.35 33.29 42.26
N SER A 968 -5.29 34.58 42.59
CA SER A 968 -4.78 35.11 43.87
C SER A 968 -5.92 35.39 44.85
N GLY A 969 -5.86 34.80 46.06
CA GLY A 969 -6.91 34.93 47.09
C GLY A 969 -6.99 33.72 48.02
N ARG A 970 -7.84 33.78 49.06
CA ARG A 970 -8.04 32.68 50.03
C ARG A 970 -8.64 31.46 49.32
N ARG A 971 -7.82 30.42 49.13
CA ARG A 971 -8.28 29.10 48.63
C ARG A 971 -8.84 28.31 49.80
N ASP A 972 -10.05 28.62 50.21
CA ASP A 972 -10.77 27.69 51.08
C ASP A 972 -11.08 26.47 50.21
N THR A 973 -10.44 25.34 50.52
CA THR A 973 -10.67 24.05 49.86
C THR A 973 -12.10 23.61 50.14
N ALA A 974 -13.04 24.02 49.30
CA ALA A 974 -14.46 23.75 49.52
C ALA A 974 -14.86 22.29 49.26
N PHE A 975 -13.95 21.41 48.82
CA PHE A 975 -14.28 20.02 48.53
C PHE A 975 -13.09 19.10 48.86
N ALA A 976 -13.13 18.43 50.01
CA ALA A 976 -12.39 17.18 50.19
C ALA A 976 -13.14 16.09 49.42
N GLU A 977 -12.42 15.14 48.79
CA GLU A 977 -13.02 13.95 48.17
C GLU A 977 -13.69 13.08 49.26
N GLU A 978 -14.89 13.45 49.71
CA GLU A 978 -15.71 12.64 50.60
C GLU A 978 -17.14 12.50 50.05
N VAL A 979 -17.69 11.30 50.27
CA VAL A 979 -18.93 10.77 49.68
C VAL A 979 -20.20 11.47 50.22
N GLN A 980 -20.05 12.48 51.08
CA GLN A 980 -21.15 13.28 51.63
C GLN A 980 -20.87 14.77 51.43
N LEU A 981 -21.78 15.44 50.73
CA LEU A 981 -21.75 16.89 50.52
C LEU A 981 -21.91 17.61 51.86
N SER A 982 -21.09 18.64 52.12
CA SER A 982 -21.21 19.47 53.32
C SER A 982 -22.40 20.44 53.22
N PRO A 983 -23.04 20.86 54.34
CA PRO A 983 -24.16 21.80 54.33
C PRO A 983 -23.88 23.15 53.63
N THR A 984 -22.61 23.56 53.56
CA THR A 984 -22.16 24.77 52.82
C THR A 984 -22.26 24.63 51.30
N GLU A 985 -22.34 23.42 50.75
CA GLU A 985 -22.48 23.17 49.31
C GLU A 985 -23.94 23.30 48.83
N LEU A 986 -24.89 23.44 49.77
CA LEU A 986 -26.26 23.90 49.54
C LEU A 986 -26.35 25.44 49.43
N GLU A 987 -25.38 26.20 49.97
CA GLU A 987 -25.46 27.68 50.04
C GLU A 987 -24.94 28.40 48.79
N ASP A 988 -24.12 27.75 47.95
CA ASP A 988 -23.44 28.40 46.81
C ASP A 988 -24.37 28.78 45.63
N ASP A 989 -25.67 28.45 45.73
CA ASP A 989 -26.75 28.87 44.82
C ASP A 989 -27.42 30.17 45.23
N VAL A 990 -27.11 30.69 46.43
CA VAL A 990 -27.74 31.88 46.97
C VAL A 990 -26.88 33.10 46.68
N GLN A 991 -26.76 33.46 45.39
CA GLN A 991 -26.29 34.80 45.06
C GLN A 991 -27.45 35.79 45.24
N GLU A 992 -27.26 36.79 46.09
CA GLU A 992 -28.33 37.69 46.53
C GLU A 992 -28.92 38.49 45.36
N TRP A 993 -28.12 38.75 44.31
CA TRP A 993 -28.58 39.38 43.07
C TRP A 993 -29.58 38.53 42.28
N HIS A 994 -29.54 37.20 42.30
CA HIS A 994 -30.56 36.36 41.64
C HIS A 994 -31.92 36.52 42.31
N ARG A 995 -31.94 36.65 43.65
CA ARG A 995 -33.16 36.90 44.43
C ARG A 995 -33.70 38.30 44.15
N ARG A 996 -32.82 39.31 44.12
CA ARG A 996 -33.18 40.70 43.82
C ARG A 996 -33.62 40.91 42.37
N SER A 997 -33.02 40.23 41.40
CA SER A 997 -33.41 40.34 39.98
C SER A 997 -34.79 39.74 39.72
N ALA A 998 -35.12 38.63 40.41
CA ALA A 998 -36.46 38.04 40.38
C ALA A 998 -37.53 38.92 41.06
N GLU A 999 -37.15 39.72 42.05
CA GLU A 999 -38.04 40.68 42.73
C GLU A 999 -38.23 42.00 41.96
N VAL A 1000 -37.23 42.44 41.18
CA VAL A 1000 -37.22 43.77 40.52
C VAL A 1000 -37.61 43.71 39.03
N GLY A 1001 -37.66 42.52 38.43
CA GLY A 1001 -38.20 42.34 37.07
C GLY A 1001 -37.29 42.86 35.95
N GLY A 1002 -35.97 42.85 36.14
CA GLY A 1002 -34.99 43.27 35.13
C GLY A 1002 -33.53 43.16 35.58
N PHE A 1003 -32.62 43.07 34.61
CA PHE A 1003 -31.16 43.05 34.82
C PHE A 1003 -30.56 44.46 34.75
N ASP A 1004 -30.95 45.34 35.67
CA ASP A 1004 -30.39 46.71 35.74
C ASP A 1004 -29.35 46.77 36.86
N TYR A 1005 -28.21 46.12 36.64
CA TYR A 1005 -27.07 46.12 37.54
C TYR A 1005 -25.89 46.85 36.90
N THR A 1006 -25.19 47.68 37.67
CA THR A 1006 -23.89 48.21 37.25
C THR A 1006 -22.84 47.09 37.29
N GLU A 1007 -21.84 47.15 36.42
CA GLU A 1007 -20.73 46.17 36.35
C GLU A 1007 -20.07 45.97 37.73
N GLU A 1008 -19.95 47.04 38.50
CA GLU A 1008 -19.40 47.06 39.86
C GLU A 1008 -20.28 46.33 40.89
N GLN A 1009 -21.62 46.38 40.75
CA GLN A 1009 -22.55 45.66 41.62
C GLN A 1009 -22.60 44.17 41.33
N ALA A 1010 -22.46 43.77 40.06
CA ALA A 1010 -22.39 42.36 39.68
C ALA A 1010 -21.06 41.71 40.10
N LEU A 1011 -19.96 42.48 40.08
CA LEU A 1011 -18.64 42.02 40.50
C LEU A 1011 -18.53 41.85 42.03
N ASN A 1012 -19.18 42.71 42.81
CA ASN A 1012 -19.13 42.67 44.28
C ASN A 1012 -19.98 41.55 44.92
N ASP A 1013 -20.89 40.90 44.17
CA ASP A 1013 -21.76 39.81 44.67
C ASP A 1013 -21.25 38.41 44.23
N LEU A 1014 -20.07 38.35 43.60
CA LEU A 1014 -19.36 37.11 43.30
C LEU A 1014 -18.59 36.65 44.56
N PRO A 1015 -18.72 35.38 45.01
CA PRO A 1015 -17.97 34.86 46.16
C PRO A 1015 -16.44 34.81 45.98
N TYR A 1016 -15.93 35.32 44.86
CA TYR A 1016 -14.54 35.21 44.43
C TYR A 1016 -14.00 36.62 44.17
N HIS A 1017 -13.45 37.27 45.20
CA HIS A 1017 -12.51 38.37 45.00
C HIS A 1017 -11.14 37.77 44.71
N GLY A 1018 -10.83 37.64 43.42
CA GLY A 1018 -9.46 37.54 42.96
C GLY A 1018 -9.22 38.66 41.96
N ASP A 1019 -8.20 39.48 42.17
CA ASP A 1019 -7.65 40.30 41.10
C ASP A 1019 -7.14 39.35 40.00
N LEU A 1020 -7.55 39.62 38.75
CA LEU A 1020 -7.13 38.87 37.55
C LEU A 1020 -5.73 39.26 37.08
#